data_AF-A0A2M9A8N1-F1
#
_entry.id   AF-A0A2M9A8N1-F1
#
_cell.length_a   1.000
_cell.length_b   1.000
_cell.length_c   1.000
_cell.angle_alpha   90.00
_cell.angle_beta   90.00
_cell.angle_gamma   90.00
#
_symmetry.space_group_name_H-M   'P 1'
#
loop_
_entity.id
_entity.type
_entity.pdbx_description
1 polymer ?
#
loop_
_entity_poly.entity_id
_entity_poly.type
_entity_poly.pdbx_seq_one_letter_code
_entity_poly.pdbx_strand_id
1 'polypeptide(L)'
;MKGFGVAVVSAFLLVGGANASRQMENLDRGLVAVKVSGGVYLSWRLFGTDLSSTVAFNLYRDGKLVNASPITGATNYTDAAGTSSSKYEVRPVIAGVEKSADKTVSVWSSQKLVINLDRPAGGSNSSGSYTYSPNDIAVGDLDGDGEYELVLKWDPSNSQDNSKAGYTGNVFIDAYKLNGKKLWRIDLGMNIRAGAHYTQMLVGDYDSDGYAEVALKTAPGTKDGLGKYISKGAAAGETGHKTDYRNSKGYVLSGNEYLTIFNGQTGAEMATVAYNPSRGKVSDWGDSYGNRVDRFLATNAYLDGVKPSMVFQRGYYTRMALSAYDWDGTNLTQRWYYNAASKGQECYGQGNHNLSAGDVDGDGFDEIIEGNCAIDHNGKFMYRVGYGHGDAIHFGDLVPDRPGLEVWEVHEEKPYGYNLHDAKTGKVIFYETSSSDNGRGLSADVDNTSRGHEFWSAANWNTYNSNGTAIASSRPAYNFRIYWDGDPYDELLDNTTISKWNSSTKKSSNLITFEGNSCNSTKATPNISADILGDWREEVILHNGSNQLYLYTTTIPTEKRMYTLMHDPIYRLGISWQNTAYNQPPHLGFWLANDKDSIPVPDIELVGSVTVPTLIKQGAGSSNQLVLWTEAIEAFSYAYKGCSGAKVEGLPEGITAKIADGTVAISGTPTETGTFPFTVTTYGGEGDAAVKTGSITVIPKAMTSTTGEILSWVNAAYPTDGYGGYEESNAGWIDSGYYNFVNDLTGFGEWKLLSEKTAGNANLTIRFANGGSADRMMNLVFNDSTIGAVSFPSTGNWTTYDSVVIPVVLQKGLNTIALYSMMSDGGPNVDEFEFDAEGVRQWTIEDTSWVNQNLKGEEESEEEKKEDSEGEALMIQGMSSVQAAALSASRNGISYRIPVARASLAVFDANGNVVLKQIVGRQGVIVQEWDALPAGNYIIGIRANGKFLTKISTTKK
;
A
#
# COMPACT_ATOMS: atom_id res chain seq x y z
N MET A 1 35.18 47.19 8.34
CA MET A 1 35.24 45.92 9.07
C MET A 1 34.05 45.09 8.62
N LYS A 2 34.31 43.88 8.13
CA LYS A 2 33.38 43.02 7.41
C LYS A 2 32.30 42.46 8.35
N GLY A 3 31.03 42.61 7.97
CA GLY A 3 29.92 41.89 8.58
C GLY A 3 29.82 40.48 8.01
N PHE A 4 29.88 39.48 8.88
CA PHE A 4 29.59 38.09 8.54
C PHE A 4 28.13 37.81 8.92
N GLY A 5 27.26 37.70 7.91
CA GLY A 5 25.96 37.06 8.04
C GLY A 5 26.13 35.57 7.82
N VAL A 6 25.92 34.78 8.87
CA VAL A 6 25.89 33.32 8.80
C VAL A 6 24.49 32.91 8.34
N ALA A 7 24.35 32.46 7.10
CA ALA A 7 23.18 31.75 6.64
C ALA A 7 23.28 30.30 7.15
N VAL A 8 22.42 29.95 8.10
CA VAL A 8 22.21 28.56 8.53
C VAL A 8 21.36 27.89 7.44
N VAL A 9 22.00 27.11 6.58
CA VAL A 9 21.30 26.18 5.69
C VAL A 9 21.07 24.90 6.48
N SER A 10 19.85 24.70 6.97
CA SER A 10 19.40 23.44 7.53
C SER A 10 19.27 22.41 6.40
N ALA A 11 20.30 21.60 6.20
CA ALA A 11 20.20 20.40 5.38
C ALA A 11 19.42 19.35 6.18
N PHE A 12 18.14 19.16 5.86
CA PHE A 12 17.42 17.95 6.26
C PHE A 12 18.02 16.78 5.46
N LEU A 13 18.96 16.08 6.07
CA LEU A 13 19.34 14.73 5.70
C LEU A 13 18.18 13.81 6.10
N LEU A 14 17.19 13.67 5.22
CA LEU A 14 16.29 12.52 5.23
C LEU A 14 17.10 11.31 4.79
N VAL A 15 17.79 10.69 5.74
CA VAL A 15 18.27 9.31 5.61
C VAL A 15 17.06 8.43 5.88
N GLY A 16 16.17 8.31 4.89
CA GLY A 16 15.20 7.23 4.88
C GLY A 16 15.95 5.95 4.56
N GLY A 17 16.25 5.14 5.57
CA GLY A 17 16.64 3.76 5.35
C GLY A 17 15.55 3.08 4.52
N ALA A 18 15.93 2.35 3.48
CA ALA A 18 14.99 1.49 2.78
C ALA A 18 14.57 0.39 3.77
N ASN A 19 13.41 0.53 4.42
CA ASN A 19 12.92 -0.52 5.30
C ASN A 19 12.52 -1.74 4.47
N ALA A 20 12.89 -2.93 4.98
CA ALA A 20 12.52 -4.20 4.38
C ALA A 20 11.02 -4.47 4.59
N SER A 21 10.42 -5.30 3.72
CA SER A 21 8.99 -5.63 3.81
C SER A 21 8.73 -6.52 5.02
N ARG A 22 7.55 -6.40 5.64
CA ARG A 22 7.17 -7.25 6.77
C ARG A 22 6.97 -8.69 6.31
N GLN A 23 7.48 -9.66 7.07
CA GLN A 23 7.19 -11.05 6.81
C GLN A 23 5.75 -11.35 7.24
N MET A 24 4.97 -11.98 6.37
CA MET A 24 3.60 -12.39 6.64
C MET A 24 3.41 -13.87 6.29
N GLU A 25 2.39 -14.48 6.88
CA GLU A 25 2.10 -15.90 6.71
C GLU A 25 1.82 -16.23 5.23
N ASN A 26 2.37 -17.35 4.75
CA ASN A 26 2.09 -17.84 3.41
C ASN A 26 0.82 -18.70 3.43
N LEU A 27 -0.31 -18.02 3.31
CA LEU A 27 -1.63 -18.64 3.37
C LEU A 27 -2.02 -19.31 2.05
N ASP A 28 -2.86 -20.33 2.14
CA ASP A 28 -3.56 -20.84 0.97
C ASP A 28 -4.72 -19.93 0.57
N ARG A 29 -5.39 -20.23 -0.55
CA ARG A 29 -6.51 -19.42 -1.03
C ARG A 29 -7.71 -19.36 -0.10
N GLY A 30 -7.74 -20.11 1.01
CA GLY A 30 -8.82 -20.07 1.99
C GLY A 30 -10.19 -20.41 1.41
N LEU A 31 -10.26 -21.12 0.28
CA LEU A 31 -11.50 -21.32 -0.46
C LEU A 31 -12.55 -21.98 0.44
N VAL A 32 -13.70 -21.33 0.59
CA VAL A 32 -14.87 -21.90 1.28
C VAL A 32 -16.04 -22.00 0.33
N ALA A 33 -16.86 -23.04 0.51
CA ALA A 33 -18.04 -23.29 -0.29
C ALA A 33 -19.22 -23.60 0.62
N VAL A 34 -20.29 -22.81 0.54
CA VAL A 34 -21.44 -22.88 1.45
C VAL A 34 -22.73 -23.05 0.66
N LYS A 35 -23.56 -24.03 1.04
CA LYS A 35 -24.87 -24.21 0.42
C LYS A 35 -25.80 -23.04 0.78
N VAL A 36 -26.38 -22.41 -0.23
CA VAL A 36 -27.40 -21.36 -0.11
C VAL A 36 -28.66 -21.75 -0.91
N SER A 37 -29.75 -20.99 -0.79
CA SER A 37 -31.00 -21.28 -1.52
C SER A 37 -30.81 -21.26 -3.05
N GLY A 38 -30.00 -20.32 -3.55
CA GLY A 38 -29.75 -20.12 -4.98
C GLY A 38 -28.61 -20.93 -5.59
N GLY A 39 -27.95 -21.83 -4.85
CA GLY A 39 -26.78 -22.57 -5.34
C GLY A 39 -25.75 -22.87 -4.26
N VAL A 40 -24.48 -22.69 -4.57
CA VAL A 40 -23.36 -22.72 -3.63
C VAL A 40 -22.63 -21.38 -3.69
N TYR A 41 -22.54 -20.70 -2.56
CA TYR A 41 -21.74 -19.50 -2.38
C TYR A 41 -20.28 -19.89 -2.15
N LEU A 42 -19.36 -19.20 -2.81
CA LEU A 42 -17.92 -19.40 -2.71
C LEU A 42 -17.25 -18.07 -2.39
N SER A 43 -16.22 -18.11 -1.55
CA SER A 43 -15.29 -16.99 -1.33
C SER A 43 -13.88 -17.51 -1.10
N TRP A 44 -12.86 -16.69 -1.42
CA TRP A 44 -11.44 -17.03 -1.32
C TRP A 44 -10.58 -15.78 -1.18
N ARG A 45 -9.33 -15.97 -0.75
CA ARG A 45 -8.40 -14.89 -0.44
C ARG A 45 -7.79 -14.30 -1.70
N LEU A 46 -7.72 -12.98 -1.73
CA LEU A 46 -6.74 -12.25 -2.53
C LEU A 46 -5.52 -12.00 -1.64
N PHE A 47 -4.34 -12.43 -2.06
CA PHE A 47 -3.13 -12.25 -1.24
C PHE A 47 -2.59 -10.83 -1.39
N GLY A 48 -2.01 -10.28 -0.32
CA GLY A 48 -1.30 -8.98 -0.38
C GLY A 48 -0.18 -8.92 -1.43
N THR A 49 0.37 -10.07 -1.86
CA THR A 49 1.37 -10.18 -2.92
C THR A 49 0.79 -10.40 -4.32
N ASP A 50 -0.52 -10.68 -4.43
CA ASP A 50 -1.19 -10.67 -5.71
C ASP A 50 -1.38 -9.21 -6.14
N LEU A 51 -0.67 -8.72 -7.16
CA LEU A 51 -0.97 -7.39 -7.69
C LEU A 51 -2.41 -7.37 -8.21
N SER A 52 -3.33 -6.74 -7.47
CA SER A 52 -4.79 -6.87 -7.63
C SER A 52 -5.29 -6.53 -9.04
N SER A 53 -4.54 -5.69 -9.77
CA SER A 53 -4.79 -5.30 -11.16
C SER A 53 -4.41 -6.34 -12.21
N THR A 54 -3.70 -7.42 -11.83
CA THR A 54 -3.09 -8.39 -12.77
C THR A 54 -3.46 -9.85 -12.52
N VAL A 55 -4.01 -10.17 -11.33
CA VAL A 55 -4.46 -11.51 -10.98
C VAL A 55 -5.96 -11.67 -11.25
N ALA A 56 -6.34 -12.80 -11.83
CA ALA A 56 -7.74 -13.21 -11.96
C ALA A 56 -7.93 -14.62 -11.39
N PHE A 57 -9.16 -15.11 -11.31
CA PHE A 57 -9.45 -16.44 -10.76
C PHE A 57 -10.38 -17.25 -11.64
N ASN A 58 -10.10 -18.54 -11.75
CA ASN A 58 -11.02 -19.51 -12.31
C ASN A 58 -11.51 -20.44 -11.19
N LEU A 59 -12.79 -20.76 -11.23
CA LEU A 59 -13.43 -21.70 -10.32
C LEU A 59 -13.74 -22.98 -11.05
N TYR A 60 -13.51 -24.10 -10.39
CA TYR A 60 -13.83 -25.43 -10.90
C TYR A 60 -14.79 -26.13 -9.94
N ARG A 61 -15.84 -26.73 -10.49
CA ARG A 61 -16.75 -27.65 -9.80
C ARG A 61 -16.56 -29.04 -10.34
N ASP A 62 -16.17 -30.00 -9.49
CA ASP A 62 -15.94 -31.40 -9.87
C ASP A 62 -15.04 -31.53 -11.11
N GLY A 63 -13.99 -30.70 -11.18
CA GLY A 63 -13.02 -30.65 -12.29
C GLY A 63 -13.49 -29.89 -13.54
N LYS A 64 -14.67 -29.24 -13.52
CA LYS A 64 -15.19 -28.45 -14.65
C LYS A 64 -15.22 -26.96 -14.31
N LEU A 65 -14.68 -26.14 -15.21
CA LEU A 65 -14.72 -24.67 -15.10
C LEU A 65 -16.16 -24.17 -14.97
N VAL A 66 -16.43 -23.27 -14.02
CA VAL A 66 -17.79 -22.76 -13.72
C VAL A 66 -18.02 -21.31 -14.17
N ASN A 67 -16.97 -20.49 -14.24
CA ASN A 67 -17.03 -19.10 -14.70
C ASN A 67 -16.69 -18.98 -16.20
N ALA A 68 -17.40 -18.12 -16.93
CA ALA A 68 -17.22 -17.95 -18.38
C ALA A 68 -15.94 -17.19 -18.77
N SER A 69 -15.46 -16.31 -17.89
CA SER A 69 -14.21 -15.57 -18.02
C SER A 69 -13.52 -15.49 -16.66
N PRO A 70 -12.17 -15.39 -16.60
CA PRO A 70 -11.45 -15.21 -15.34
C PRO A 70 -12.03 -14.06 -14.51
N ILE A 71 -12.29 -14.34 -13.24
CA ILE A 71 -12.91 -13.42 -12.29
C ILE A 71 -11.88 -12.37 -11.86
N THR A 72 -12.15 -11.11 -12.21
CA THR A 72 -11.30 -9.94 -11.91
C THR A 72 -11.94 -8.97 -10.93
N GLY A 73 -13.16 -9.23 -10.48
CA GLY A 73 -13.85 -8.48 -9.42
C GLY A 73 -13.54 -9.01 -8.02
N ALA A 74 -14.52 -8.90 -7.13
CA ALA A 74 -14.49 -9.49 -5.78
C ALA A 74 -14.15 -10.98 -5.80
N THR A 75 -13.52 -11.47 -4.73
CA THR A 75 -13.13 -12.87 -4.58
C THR A 75 -14.24 -13.71 -3.95
N ASN A 76 -15.45 -13.55 -4.49
CA ASN A 76 -16.59 -14.42 -4.22
C ASN A 76 -17.35 -14.78 -5.51
N TYR A 77 -18.20 -15.79 -5.42
CA TYR A 77 -19.02 -16.26 -6.54
C TYR A 77 -20.19 -17.09 -6.03
N THR A 78 -21.35 -17.05 -6.70
CA THR A 78 -22.45 -17.98 -6.43
C THR A 78 -22.67 -18.88 -7.64
N ASP A 79 -22.35 -20.16 -7.49
CA ASP A 79 -22.62 -21.17 -8.50
C ASP A 79 -24.04 -21.72 -8.36
N ALA A 80 -24.93 -21.30 -9.26
CA ALA A 80 -26.33 -21.69 -9.27
C ALA A 80 -26.56 -23.20 -9.50
N ALA A 81 -25.62 -23.89 -10.16
CA ALA A 81 -25.74 -25.33 -10.44
C ALA A 81 -25.05 -26.20 -9.37
N GLY A 82 -24.43 -25.58 -8.37
CA GLY A 82 -23.77 -26.25 -7.25
C GLY A 82 -24.73 -26.99 -6.34
N THR A 83 -24.32 -28.17 -5.86
CA THR A 83 -25.08 -28.98 -4.88
C THR A 83 -24.24 -29.23 -3.62
N SER A 84 -24.84 -29.82 -2.58
CA SER A 84 -24.13 -30.20 -1.35
C SER A 84 -23.09 -31.32 -1.57
N SER A 85 -23.14 -32.04 -2.69
CA SER A 85 -22.16 -33.07 -3.03
C SER A 85 -21.04 -32.56 -3.93
N SER A 86 -21.15 -31.34 -4.44
CA SER A 86 -20.14 -30.72 -5.29
C SER A 86 -18.84 -30.50 -4.53
N LYS A 87 -17.73 -30.51 -5.28
CA LYS A 87 -16.41 -30.13 -4.79
C LYS A 87 -15.84 -28.98 -5.61
N TYR A 88 -15.13 -28.06 -4.96
CA TYR A 88 -14.65 -26.85 -5.61
C TYR A 88 -13.14 -26.65 -5.47
N GLU A 89 -12.57 -26.03 -6.50
CA GLU A 89 -11.20 -25.54 -6.55
C GLU A 89 -11.21 -24.10 -7.06
N VAL A 90 -10.26 -23.29 -6.59
CA VAL A 90 -9.96 -21.97 -7.13
C VAL A 90 -8.55 -21.98 -7.68
N ARG A 91 -8.38 -21.46 -8.89
CA ARG A 91 -7.11 -21.41 -9.60
C ARG A 91 -6.78 -19.96 -9.93
N PRO A 92 -5.67 -19.40 -9.41
CA PRO A 92 -5.27 -18.06 -9.78
C PRO A 92 -4.73 -18.05 -11.21
N VAL A 93 -5.02 -16.97 -11.93
CA VAL A 93 -4.51 -16.67 -13.26
C VAL A 93 -3.59 -15.47 -13.11
N ILE A 94 -2.28 -15.73 -13.16
CA ILE A 94 -1.24 -14.73 -12.89
C ILE A 94 -0.50 -14.45 -14.19
N ALA A 95 -0.44 -13.18 -14.59
CA ALA A 95 0.15 -12.75 -15.88
C ALA A 95 -0.43 -13.54 -17.09
N GLY A 96 -1.73 -13.85 -17.04
CA GLY A 96 -2.44 -14.60 -18.08
C GLY A 96 -2.22 -16.13 -18.05
N VAL A 97 -1.46 -16.65 -17.08
CA VAL A 97 -1.19 -18.09 -16.93
C VAL A 97 -1.96 -18.63 -15.72
N GLU A 98 -2.85 -19.58 -15.96
CA GLU A 98 -3.55 -20.31 -14.89
C GLU A 98 -2.55 -21.18 -14.11
N LYS A 99 -2.61 -21.10 -12.79
CA LYS A 99 -1.83 -21.90 -11.84
C LYS A 99 -2.69 -23.02 -11.25
N SER A 100 -2.04 -23.99 -10.61
CA SER A 100 -2.73 -25.05 -9.87
C SER A 100 -3.54 -24.47 -8.71
N ALA A 101 -4.59 -25.19 -8.31
CA ALA A 101 -5.29 -24.93 -7.06
C ALA A 101 -4.48 -25.46 -5.88
N ASP A 102 -4.58 -24.81 -4.71
CA ASP A 102 -3.95 -25.31 -3.48
C ASP A 102 -4.65 -26.57 -2.97
N LYS A 103 -5.99 -26.53 -2.91
CA LYS A 103 -6.82 -27.64 -2.44
C LYS A 103 -8.21 -27.68 -3.07
N THR A 104 -8.81 -28.86 -3.01
CA THR A 104 -10.22 -29.11 -3.32
C THR A 104 -11.05 -29.07 -2.03
N VAL A 105 -12.13 -28.28 -1.98
CA VAL A 105 -13.00 -28.15 -0.79
C VAL A 105 -14.39 -28.74 -1.00
N SER A 106 -15.00 -29.18 0.09
CA SER A 106 -16.38 -29.71 0.11
C SER A 106 -17.37 -28.63 0.57
N VAL A 107 -18.63 -28.76 0.14
CA VAL A 107 -19.68 -27.78 0.46
C VAL A 107 -20.19 -27.95 1.89
N TRP A 108 -20.16 -26.87 2.67
CA TRP A 108 -20.83 -26.80 3.97
C TRP A 108 -22.34 -26.75 3.78
N SER A 109 -23.09 -27.46 4.63
CA SER A 109 -24.56 -27.52 4.54
C SER A 109 -25.24 -26.20 4.90
N SER A 110 -24.54 -25.31 5.60
CA SER A 110 -24.99 -23.97 6.01
C SER A 110 -23.76 -23.09 6.30
N GLN A 111 -23.98 -21.81 6.65
CA GLN A 111 -22.93 -20.86 7.05
C GLN A 111 -22.12 -21.31 8.30
N LYS A 112 -22.56 -22.35 9.00
CA LYS A 112 -21.94 -22.87 10.22
C LYS A 112 -21.17 -24.17 9.93
N LEU A 113 -19.87 -24.18 10.20
CA LEU A 113 -19.06 -25.39 10.37
C LEU A 113 -19.00 -25.77 11.86
N VAL A 114 -19.21 -27.05 12.16
CA VAL A 114 -19.08 -27.58 13.52
C VAL A 114 -17.74 -28.27 13.67
N ILE A 115 -16.94 -27.80 14.63
CA ILE A 115 -15.63 -28.37 14.96
C ILE A 115 -15.77 -29.11 16.29
N ASN A 116 -15.58 -30.43 16.28
CA ASN A 116 -15.66 -31.24 17.49
C ASN A 116 -14.34 -31.16 18.28
N LEU A 117 -14.47 -30.99 19.59
CA LEU A 117 -13.36 -30.85 20.52
C LEU A 117 -13.26 -32.04 21.48
N ASP A 118 -12.05 -32.26 21.96
CA ASP A 118 -11.73 -33.18 23.06
C ASP A 118 -11.79 -32.42 24.38
N ARG A 119 -13.00 -32.28 24.95
CA ARG A 119 -13.22 -31.52 26.18
C ARG A 119 -12.41 -32.10 27.35
N PRO A 120 -11.57 -31.31 28.04
CA PRO A 120 -10.91 -31.77 29.25
C PRO A 120 -11.92 -32.19 30.32
N ALA A 121 -11.61 -33.26 31.05
CA ALA A 121 -12.44 -33.67 32.18
C ALA A 121 -12.47 -32.58 33.25
N GLY A 122 -13.65 -32.37 33.85
CA GLY A 122 -13.80 -31.52 35.03
C GLY A 122 -13.04 -32.06 36.24
N GLY A 123 -13.00 -31.26 37.31
CA GLY A 123 -12.30 -31.63 38.53
C GLY A 123 -12.92 -31.01 39.78
N SER A 124 -12.22 -31.11 40.91
CA SER A 124 -12.60 -30.46 42.15
C SER A 124 -11.37 -29.96 42.91
N ASN A 125 -11.54 -28.85 43.60
CA ASN A 125 -10.54 -28.26 44.48
C ASN A 125 -11.22 -27.67 45.72
N SER A 126 -10.50 -26.93 46.56
CA SER A 126 -11.04 -26.32 47.79
C SER A 126 -12.14 -25.28 47.55
N SER A 127 -12.36 -24.83 46.31
CA SER A 127 -13.45 -23.94 45.90
C SER A 127 -14.66 -24.68 45.29
N GLY A 128 -14.63 -26.02 45.24
CA GLY A 128 -15.73 -26.86 44.75
C GLY A 128 -15.40 -27.62 43.47
N SER A 129 -16.42 -28.24 42.87
CA SER A 129 -16.31 -28.89 41.55
C SER A 129 -16.34 -27.85 40.42
N TYR A 130 -15.65 -28.16 39.34
CA TYR A 130 -15.58 -27.31 38.14
C TYR A 130 -15.61 -28.16 36.86
N THR A 131 -16.06 -27.54 35.79
CA THR A 131 -16.07 -28.11 34.42
C THR A 131 -15.33 -27.16 33.47
N TYR A 132 -15.09 -27.57 32.22
CA TYR A 132 -14.39 -26.73 31.23
C TYR A 132 -15.31 -26.28 30.11
N SER A 133 -15.16 -25.03 29.65
CA SER A 133 -15.77 -24.54 28.41
C SER A 133 -14.70 -24.02 27.45
N PRO A 134 -14.87 -24.15 26.12
CA PRO A 134 -14.01 -23.47 25.16
C PRO A 134 -14.08 -21.96 25.41
N ASN A 135 -12.94 -21.28 25.32
CA ASN A 135 -12.80 -19.85 25.60
C ASN A 135 -11.95 -19.18 24.51
N ASP A 136 -11.15 -18.16 24.83
CA ASP A 136 -10.43 -17.38 23.82
C ASP A 136 -9.56 -18.25 22.89
N ILE A 137 -9.49 -17.87 21.62
CA ILE A 137 -8.68 -18.50 20.57
C ILE A 137 -7.64 -17.51 20.06
N ALA A 138 -6.44 -18.02 19.77
CA ALA A 138 -5.47 -17.40 18.88
C ALA A 138 -5.27 -18.30 17.65
N VAL A 139 -4.75 -17.76 16.55
CA VAL A 139 -4.55 -18.49 15.29
C VAL A 139 -3.13 -18.33 14.75
N GLY A 140 -2.68 -19.36 14.04
CA GLY A 140 -1.42 -19.40 13.29
C GLY A 140 -1.40 -20.66 12.42
N ASP A 141 -0.68 -20.62 11.31
CA ASP A 141 -0.41 -21.81 10.49
C ASP A 141 0.68 -22.62 11.21
N LEU A 142 0.28 -23.63 11.96
CA LEU A 142 1.19 -24.36 12.84
C LEU A 142 1.95 -25.44 12.08
N ASP A 143 1.47 -25.89 10.92
CA ASP A 143 2.09 -26.96 10.14
C ASP A 143 2.48 -26.61 8.69
N GLY A 144 2.45 -25.33 8.34
CA GLY A 144 2.97 -24.76 7.10
C GLY A 144 2.16 -25.12 5.86
N ASP A 145 0.87 -25.47 6.04
CA ASP A 145 -0.01 -25.90 4.94
C ASP A 145 -0.88 -24.77 4.37
N GLY A 146 -0.76 -23.55 4.92
CA GLY A 146 -1.48 -22.36 4.53
C GLY A 146 -2.89 -22.22 5.14
N GLU A 147 -3.32 -23.17 5.99
CA GLU A 147 -4.55 -23.10 6.78
C GLU A 147 -4.25 -22.69 8.23
N TYR A 148 -5.07 -21.84 8.82
CA TYR A 148 -4.95 -21.52 10.24
C TYR A 148 -5.41 -22.68 11.12
N GLU A 149 -4.59 -23.06 12.10
CA GLU A 149 -5.03 -23.81 13.26
C GLU A 149 -5.60 -22.90 14.35
N LEU A 150 -6.46 -23.47 15.18
CA LEU A 150 -7.04 -22.83 16.35
C LEU A 150 -6.24 -23.23 17.60
N VAL A 151 -5.56 -22.26 18.22
CA VAL A 151 -4.94 -22.39 19.55
C VAL A 151 -5.97 -21.97 20.59
N LEU A 152 -6.65 -22.95 21.17
CA LEU A 152 -7.82 -22.79 22.03
C LEU A 152 -7.43 -22.84 23.51
N LYS A 153 -7.82 -21.80 24.26
CA LYS A 153 -7.83 -21.81 25.73
C LYS A 153 -9.09 -22.50 26.25
N TRP A 154 -8.92 -23.44 27.17
CA TRP A 154 -10.01 -23.99 27.97
C TRP A 154 -10.09 -23.27 29.32
N ASP A 155 -11.24 -22.69 29.61
CA ASP A 155 -11.48 -22.00 30.88
C ASP A 155 -12.26 -22.91 31.85
N PRO A 156 -11.75 -23.14 33.08
CA PRO A 156 -12.52 -23.84 34.09
C PRO A 156 -13.62 -22.94 34.65
N SER A 157 -14.79 -23.50 34.94
CA SER A 157 -15.98 -22.77 35.42
C SER A 157 -15.82 -22.07 36.78
N ASN A 158 -14.65 -22.20 37.41
CA ASN A 158 -14.28 -21.52 38.66
C ASN A 158 -13.08 -20.57 38.46
N SER A 159 -12.77 -20.16 37.22
CA SER A 159 -11.82 -19.09 36.92
C SER A 159 -12.16 -17.81 37.66
N GLN A 160 -11.16 -16.97 37.92
CA GLN A 160 -11.29 -15.82 38.81
C GLN A 160 -10.76 -14.55 38.18
N ASP A 161 -11.47 -13.44 38.42
CA ASP A 161 -10.85 -12.13 38.33
C ASP A 161 -9.78 -11.96 39.43
N ASN A 162 -8.80 -11.10 39.19
CA ASN A 162 -7.71 -10.80 40.12
C ASN A 162 -8.17 -10.23 41.47
N SER A 163 -9.32 -9.57 41.51
CA SER A 163 -9.91 -9.08 42.77
C SER A 163 -10.51 -10.19 43.63
N LYS A 164 -10.76 -11.38 43.07
CA LYS A 164 -11.49 -12.47 43.73
C LYS A 164 -10.54 -13.57 44.20
N ALA A 165 -10.66 -13.93 45.47
CA ALA A 165 -10.04 -15.13 46.01
C ALA A 165 -10.79 -16.39 45.54
N GLY A 166 -10.09 -17.53 45.48
CA GLY A 166 -10.62 -18.82 45.08
C GLY A 166 -9.58 -19.66 44.33
N TYR A 167 -9.60 -20.97 44.55
CA TYR A 167 -8.81 -21.91 43.76
C TYR A 167 -9.44 -22.11 42.40
N THR A 168 -8.63 -22.15 41.35
CA THR A 168 -9.08 -22.44 39.99
C THR A 168 -8.69 -23.85 39.57
N GLY A 169 -9.38 -24.40 38.57
CA GLY A 169 -8.85 -25.50 37.77
C GLY A 169 -7.57 -25.09 37.04
N ASN A 170 -6.89 -26.06 36.42
CA ASN A 170 -5.77 -25.78 35.53
C ASN A 170 -6.28 -25.06 34.27
N VAL A 171 -5.41 -24.33 33.61
CA VAL A 171 -5.66 -23.84 32.25
C VAL A 171 -5.08 -24.85 31.26
N PHE A 172 -5.84 -25.22 30.23
CA PHE A 172 -5.36 -26.06 29.13
C PHE A 172 -5.36 -25.27 27.83
N ILE A 173 -4.30 -25.42 27.04
CA ILE A 173 -4.20 -24.89 25.69
C ILE A 173 -4.16 -26.06 24.72
N ASP A 174 -5.07 -26.09 23.75
CA ASP A 174 -5.09 -27.09 22.69
C ASP A 174 -4.82 -26.45 21.34
N ALA A 175 -4.28 -27.22 20.39
CA ALA A 175 -4.31 -26.86 18.98
C ALA A 175 -5.23 -27.80 18.18
N TYR A 176 -6.03 -27.23 17.29
CA TYR A 176 -6.95 -27.95 16.41
C TYR A 176 -6.87 -27.43 14.97
N LYS A 177 -6.86 -28.34 13.99
CA LYS A 177 -7.22 -27.99 12.60
C LYS A 177 -8.71 -27.69 12.50
N LEU A 178 -9.13 -26.96 11.47
CA LEU A 178 -10.55 -26.61 11.24
C LEU A 178 -11.44 -27.86 11.02
N ASN A 179 -10.85 -28.98 10.60
CA ASN A 179 -11.55 -30.27 10.48
C ASN A 179 -11.79 -30.99 11.83
N GLY A 180 -11.38 -30.42 12.96
CA GLY A 180 -11.54 -30.98 14.31
C GLY A 180 -10.45 -31.95 14.75
N LYS A 181 -9.39 -32.15 13.95
CA LYS A 181 -8.22 -32.91 14.37
C LYS A 181 -7.47 -32.12 15.45
N LYS A 182 -7.44 -32.66 16.67
CA LYS A 182 -6.56 -32.19 17.73
C LYS A 182 -5.10 -32.52 17.40
N LEU A 183 -4.22 -31.53 17.50
CA LEU A 183 -2.77 -31.73 17.37
C LEU A 183 -2.15 -32.08 18.73
N TRP A 184 -2.41 -31.29 19.77
CA TRP A 184 -1.81 -31.46 21.10
C TRP A 184 -2.62 -30.76 22.20
N ARG A 185 -2.17 -30.94 23.47
CA ARG A 185 -2.65 -30.22 24.67
C ARG A 185 -1.47 -29.84 25.57
N ILE A 186 -1.32 -28.57 25.90
CA ILE A 186 -0.49 -28.06 27.00
C ILE A 186 -1.35 -27.96 28.26
N ASP A 187 -0.85 -28.48 29.38
CA ASP A 187 -1.46 -28.34 30.72
C ASP A 187 -0.61 -27.37 31.53
N LEU A 188 -1.12 -26.16 31.80
CA LEU A 188 -0.34 -25.15 32.51
C LEU A 188 -0.11 -25.47 33.98
N GLY A 189 -0.80 -26.47 34.51
CA GLY A 189 -0.64 -26.92 35.88
C GLY A 189 -1.26 -25.97 36.90
N MET A 190 -1.14 -26.33 38.17
CA MET A 190 -1.79 -25.62 39.28
C MET A 190 -1.18 -24.25 39.61
N ASN A 191 0.03 -23.99 39.12
CA ASN A 191 0.79 -22.77 39.43
C ASN A 191 0.57 -21.65 38.40
N ILE A 192 -0.34 -21.85 37.45
CA ILE A 192 -0.93 -20.80 36.64
C ILE A 192 -2.41 -20.73 37.00
N ARG A 193 -2.84 -19.56 37.48
CA ARG A 193 -4.23 -19.33 37.89
C ARG A 193 -5.09 -19.05 36.65
N ALA A 194 -6.34 -19.54 36.64
CA ALA A 194 -7.25 -19.31 35.53
C ALA A 194 -8.04 -18.00 35.69
N GLY A 195 -8.18 -17.28 34.58
CA GLY A 195 -8.93 -16.02 34.49
C GLY A 195 -8.40 -15.15 33.35
N ALA A 196 -9.18 -14.14 32.96
CA ALA A 196 -8.89 -13.27 31.81
C ALA A 196 -7.49 -12.63 31.88
N HIS A 197 -7.07 -12.18 33.06
CA HIS A 197 -5.84 -11.37 33.20
C HIS A 197 -4.56 -12.18 33.42
N TYR A 198 -4.63 -13.52 33.40
CA TYR A 198 -3.47 -14.38 33.70
C TYR A 198 -2.73 -14.86 32.44
N THR A 199 -3.35 -15.78 31.68
CA THR A 199 -2.70 -16.40 30.52
C THR A 199 -3.04 -15.61 29.28
N GLN A 200 -2.03 -14.98 28.68
CA GLN A 200 -2.10 -14.30 27.39
C GLN A 200 -1.29 -15.14 26.40
N MET A 201 -1.92 -15.58 25.30
CA MET A 201 -1.32 -16.49 24.32
C MET A 201 -0.87 -15.70 23.11
N LEU A 202 0.39 -15.82 22.72
CA LEU A 202 0.88 -15.29 21.45
C LEU A 202 1.16 -16.41 20.48
N VAL A 203 0.65 -16.28 19.25
CA VAL A 203 0.83 -17.24 18.16
C VAL A 203 1.31 -16.49 16.93
N GLY A 204 2.42 -16.95 16.36
CA GLY A 204 3.05 -16.33 15.19
C GLY A 204 4.29 -17.12 14.79
N ASP A 205 4.71 -16.96 13.54
CA ASP A 205 5.96 -17.51 13.01
C ASP A 205 7.10 -16.53 13.29
N TYR A 206 7.80 -16.73 14.40
CA TYR A 206 8.77 -15.76 14.91
C TYR A 206 10.16 -15.90 14.29
N ASP A 207 10.54 -17.11 13.86
CA ASP A 207 11.82 -17.35 13.20
C ASP A 207 11.73 -17.31 11.66
N SER A 208 10.51 -17.28 11.13
CA SER A 208 10.18 -17.18 9.70
C SER A 208 10.54 -18.43 8.91
N ASP A 209 10.32 -19.60 9.52
CA ASP A 209 10.49 -20.91 8.89
C ASP A 209 9.22 -21.43 8.19
N GLY A 210 8.10 -20.71 8.31
CA GLY A 210 6.80 -21.05 7.75
C GLY A 210 5.88 -21.80 8.73
N TYR A 211 6.30 -21.97 10.00
CA TYR A 211 5.56 -22.70 11.02
C TYR A 211 5.37 -21.83 12.27
N ALA A 212 4.14 -21.39 12.55
CA ALA A 212 3.86 -20.58 13.71
C ALA A 212 4.14 -21.33 15.03
N GLU A 213 4.75 -20.64 16.00
CA GLU A 213 4.94 -21.12 17.37
C GLU A 213 3.92 -20.52 18.34
N VAL A 214 3.88 -21.11 19.55
CA VAL A 214 3.01 -20.66 20.63
C VAL A 214 3.85 -20.22 21.82
N ALA A 215 3.71 -18.97 22.26
CA ALA A 215 4.44 -18.40 23.39
C ALA A 215 3.49 -17.91 24.47
N LEU A 216 3.76 -18.27 25.72
CA LEU A 216 2.98 -17.82 26.89
C LEU A 216 3.71 -18.02 28.22
N LYS A 217 3.20 -17.37 29.26
CA LYS A 217 3.69 -17.50 30.64
C LYS A 217 3.42 -18.90 31.19
N THR A 218 4.46 -19.54 31.71
CA THR A 218 4.42 -20.88 32.31
C THR A 218 4.99 -20.88 33.73
N ALA A 219 4.90 -22.03 34.41
CA ALA A 219 5.34 -22.17 35.80
C ALA A 219 5.80 -23.62 36.07
N PRO A 220 6.44 -23.89 37.23
CA PRO A 220 6.67 -25.26 37.66
C PRO A 220 5.35 -26.04 37.68
N GLY A 221 5.29 -27.15 36.94
CA GLY A 221 4.11 -28.01 36.85
C GLY A 221 3.41 -27.92 35.51
N THR A 222 3.77 -26.94 34.67
CA THR A 222 3.37 -26.91 33.26
C THR A 222 3.92 -28.14 32.54
N LYS A 223 3.05 -28.81 31.78
CA LYS A 223 3.40 -29.89 30.86
C LYS A 223 3.14 -29.46 29.42
N ASP A 224 4.11 -29.73 28.56
CA ASP A 224 4.05 -29.46 27.13
C ASP A 224 3.08 -30.41 26.39
N GLY A 225 2.94 -30.21 25.09
CA GLY A 225 2.09 -31.02 24.19
C GLY A 225 2.47 -32.50 24.13
N LEU A 226 3.68 -32.86 24.56
CA LEU A 226 4.17 -34.24 24.67
C LEU A 226 3.95 -34.83 26.09
N GLY A 227 3.32 -34.08 26.98
CA GLY A 227 3.04 -34.46 28.36
C GLY A 227 4.25 -34.40 29.30
N LYS A 228 5.35 -33.77 28.89
CA LYS A 228 6.57 -33.62 29.70
C LYS A 228 6.54 -32.31 30.45
N TYR A 229 7.07 -32.29 31.68
CA TYR A 229 7.30 -31.02 32.36
C TYR A 229 8.32 -30.18 31.60
N ILE A 230 8.10 -28.86 31.57
CA ILE A 230 9.08 -27.91 31.03
C ILE A 230 10.43 -28.08 31.74
N SER A 231 11.52 -28.11 30.98
CA SER A 231 12.86 -28.50 31.47
C SER A 231 13.99 -27.92 30.63
N LYS A 232 13.75 -26.88 29.83
CA LYS A 232 14.79 -26.19 29.05
C LYS A 232 15.13 -24.82 29.64
N GLY A 233 16.30 -24.28 29.26
CA GLY A 233 16.76 -22.96 29.67
C GLY A 233 16.62 -22.70 31.17
N ALA A 234 15.85 -21.68 31.55
CA ALA A 234 15.62 -21.31 32.95
C ALA A 234 14.87 -22.38 33.78
N ALA A 235 14.22 -23.36 33.13
CA ALA A 235 13.54 -24.48 33.78
C ALA A 235 14.40 -25.76 33.85
N ALA A 236 15.63 -25.80 33.32
CA ALA A 236 16.44 -27.02 33.25
C ALA A 236 16.80 -27.66 34.59
N GLY A 237 16.74 -26.90 35.68
CA GLY A 237 16.94 -27.37 37.05
C GLY A 237 15.67 -27.34 37.91
N GLU A 238 14.48 -27.17 37.33
CA GLU A 238 13.25 -27.00 38.11
C GLU A 238 12.84 -28.32 38.78
N THR A 239 12.83 -28.33 40.11
CA THR A 239 12.43 -29.50 40.92
C THR A 239 11.02 -29.41 41.49
N GLY A 240 10.42 -28.23 41.44
CA GLY A 240 9.14 -27.85 42.02
C GLY A 240 7.93 -28.12 41.14
N HIS A 241 8.02 -28.95 40.09
CA HIS A 241 6.87 -29.27 39.23
C HIS A 241 5.66 -29.89 39.97
N LYS A 242 5.88 -30.42 41.17
CA LYS A 242 4.82 -30.98 42.04
C LYS A 242 4.52 -30.09 43.26
N THR A 243 5.21 -28.95 43.40
CA THR A 243 5.03 -28.03 44.50
C THR A 243 3.81 -27.15 44.23
N ASP A 244 2.93 -27.04 45.22
CA ASP A 244 1.76 -26.15 45.16
C ASP A 244 2.15 -24.76 45.69
N TYR A 245 2.30 -23.79 44.79
CA TYR A 245 2.59 -22.39 45.13
C TYR A 245 1.32 -21.55 45.35
N ARG A 246 0.13 -22.16 45.32
CA ARG A 246 -1.12 -21.46 45.65
C ARG A 246 -1.20 -21.20 47.15
N ASN A 247 -1.49 -19.96 47.52
CA ASN A 247 -1.81 -19.63 48.91
C ASN A 247 -3.23 -20.09 49.29
N SER A 248 -3.63 -19.90 50.55
CA SER A 248 -4.96 -20.28 51.06
C SER A 248 -6.14 -19.58 50.39
N LYS A 249 -5.87 -18.53 49.60
CA LYS A 249 -6.87 -17.79 48.80
C LYS A 249 -6.80 -18.17 47.32
N GLY A 250 -5.99 -19.15 46.94
CA GLY A 250 -5.85 -19.65 45.57
C GLY A 250 -5.00 -18.79 44.63
N TYR A 251 -4.28 -17.77 45.15
CA TYR A 251 -3.35 -16.97 44.34
C TYR A 251 -1.95 -17.61 44.31
N VAL A 252 -1.22 -17.43 43.21
CA VAL A 252 0.16 -17.92 43.02
C VAL A 252 1.15 -16.76 43.08
N LEU A 253 1.52 -16.36 44.30
CA LEU A 253 2.34 -15.17 44.56
C LEU A 253 3.79 -15.49 44.96
N SER A 254 4.21 -16.73 44.77
CA SER A 254 5.56 -17.23 45.01
C SER A 254 5.90 -18.30 43.97
N GLY A 255 7.12 -18.85 44.04
CA GLY A 255 7.62 -19.80 43.05
C GLY A 255 8.13 -19.12 41.78
N ASN A 256 8.83 -19.90 40.96
CA ASN A 256 9.39 -19.43 39.71
C ASN A 256 8.29 -19.14 38.68
N GLU A 257 8.56 -18.16 37.81
CA GLU A 257 7.71 -17.82 36.67
C GLU A 257 8.56 -17.85 35.41
N TYR A 258 8.00 -18.39 34.35
CA TYR A 258 8.70 -18.65 33.11
C TYR A 258 7.94 -18.05 31.92
N LEU A 259 8.68 -17.75 30.86
CA LEU A 259 8.15 -17.57 29.52
C LEU A 259 8.66 -18.75 28.69
N THR A 260 7.74 -19.47 28.04
CA THR A 260 8.07 -20.62 27.21
C THR A 260 7.53 -20.41 25.81
N ILE A 261 8.36 -20.72 24.82
CA ILE A 261 7.95 -20.88 23.42
C ILE A 261 7.84 -22.37 23.10
N PHE A 262 6.74 -22.75 22.47
CA PHE A 262 6.35 -24.12 22.14
C PHE A 262 6.23 -24.29 20.63
N ASN A 263 6.66 -25.44 20.13
CA ASN A 263 6.54 -25.79 18.72
C ASN A 263 5.06 -25.89 18.33
N GLY A 264 4.65 -25.21 17.25
CA GLY A 264 3.26 -25.17 16.81
C GLY A 264 2.67 -26.53 16.47
N GLN A 265 3.40 -27.40 15.79
CA GLN A 265 2.89 -28.70 15.34
C GLN A 265 2.65 -29.69 16.48
N THR A 266 3.47 -29.62 17.54
CA THR A 266 3.55 -30.66 18.57
C THR A 266 3.23 -30.17 19.98
N GLY A 267 3.21 -28.86 20.20
CA GLY A 267 3.12 -28.23 21.52
C GLY A 267 4.35 -28.52 22.40
N ALA A 268 5.43 -29.08 21.85
CA ALA A 268 6.63 -29.41 22.61
C ALA A 268 7.39 -28.15 23.04
N GLU A 269 7.97 -28.16 24.24
CA GLU A 269 8.81 -27.05 24.71
C GLU A 269 10.01 -26.86 23.77
N MET A 270 10.19 -25.66 23.20
CA MET A 270 11.36 -25.32 22.38
C MET A 270 12.42 -24.62 23.21
N ALA A 271 12.06 -23.54 23.91
CA ALA A 271 12.92 -22.81 24.84
C ALA A 271 12.11 -22.19 25.98
N THR A 272 12.76 -22.02 27.13
CA THR A 272 12.17 -21.41 28.33
C THR A 272 13.16 -20.43 28.97
N VAL A 273 12.70 -19.21 29.23
CA VAL A 273 13.43 -18.18 29.98
C VAL A 273 12.67 -17.80 31.25
N ALA A 274 13.33 -17.11 32.19
CA ALA A 274 12.62 -16.54 33.33
C ALA A 274 11.64 -15.47 32.85
N TYR A 275 10.42 -15.46 33.38
CA TYR A 275 9.42 -14.47 33.00
C TYR A 275 9.86 -13.08 33.45
N ASN A 276 10.02 -12.16 32.50
CA ASN A 276 10.25 -10.76 32.75
C ASN A 276 9.17 -9.95 32.02
N PRO A 277 8.39 -9.07 32.68
CA PRO A 277 8.63 -8.48 34.01
C PRO A 277 8.46 -9.43 35.20
N SER A 278 9.50 -9.55 36.02
CA SER A 278 9.49 -10.42 37.21
C SER A 278 8.50 -9.95 38.28
N ARG A 279 8.03 -10.88 39.13
CA ARG A 279 7.08 -10.57 40.22
C ARG A 279 7.61 -9.55 41.20
N GLY A 280 8.88 -9.67 41.61
CA GLY A 280 9.44 -8.89 42.71
C GLY A 280 8.61 -9.03 43.99
N LYS A 281 8.50 -7.94 44.75
CA LYS A 281 7.61 -7.89 45.91
C LYS A 281 6.21 -7.48 45.44
N VAL A 282 5.20 -8.27 45.79
CA VAL A 282 3.79 -8.05 45.38
C VAL A 282 3.34 -6.60 45.63
N SER A 283 3.70 -6.01 46.77
CA SER A 283 3.34 -4.63 47.13
C SER A 283 3.87 -3.54 46.19
N ASP A 284 4.93 -3.82 45.43
CA ASP A 284 5.53 -2.85 44.50
C ASP A 284 4.61 -2.56 43.31
N TRP A 285 3.60 -3.42 43.11
CA TRP A 285 2.54 -3.25 42.11
C TRP A 285 1.31 -2.52 42.66
N GLY A 286 1.37 -1.98 43.88
CA GLY A 286 0.31 -1.12 44.43
C GLY A 286 -0.73 -1.83 45.31
N ASP A 287 -0.65 -3.14 45.50
CA ASP A 287 -1.38 -3.87 46.55
C ASP A 287 -0.60 -5.08 47.06
N SER A 288 -0.95 -5.58 48.25
CA SER A 288 -0.23 -6.71 48.88
C SER A 288 -0.97 -8.05 48.78
N TYR A 289 -2.13 -8.09 48.11
CA TYR A 289 -2.98 -9.30 48.10
C TYR A 289 -2.94 -10.05 46.77
N GLY A 290 -2.36 -9.46 45.71
CA GLY A 290 -2.06 -10.17 44.47
C GLY A 290 -2.89 -9.73 43.27
N ASN A 291 -3.58 -8.58 43.30
CA ASN A 291 -4.40 -8.16 42.17
C ASN A 291 -3.56 -7.53 41.07
N ARG A 292 -2.95 -6.37 41.34
CA ARG A 292 -2.24 -5.57 40.32
C ARG A 292 -0.99 -6.25 39.78
N VAL A 293 -0.34 -7.06 40.61
CA VAL A 293 0.86 -7.82 40.22
C VAL A 293 0.55 -8.81 39.10
N ASP A 294 -0.62 -9.45 39.09
CA ASP A 294 -0.93 -10.50 38.12
C ASP A 294 -1.84 -9.99 36.98
N ARG A 295 -1.66 -8.73 36.61
CA ARG A 295 -2.30 -8.11 35.45
C ARG A 295 -1.37 -8.22 34.25
N PHE A 296 -1.59 -9.20 33.39
CA PHE A 296 -0.73 -9.46 32.23
C PHE A 296 -1.42 -9.07 30.94
N LEU A 297 -0.68 -8.49 29.99
CA LEU A 297 -1.07 -8.33 28.60
C LEU A 297 0.02 -8.91 27.68
N ALA A 298 -0.31 -9.16 26.41
CA ALA A 298 0.67 -9.55 25.42
C ALA A 298 0.23 -9.15 24.00
N THR A 299 1.20 -8.88 23.11
CA THR A 299 1.01 -8.67 21.67
C THR A 299 2.22 -9.13 20.87
N ASN A 300 2.02 -9.50 19.61
CA ASN A 300 3.10 -9.49 18.63
C ASN A 300 3.39 -8.06 18.18
N ALA A 301 4.60 -7.77 17.70
CA ALA A 301 4.96 -6.49 17.09
C ALA A 301 6.20 -6.65 16.20
N TYR A 302 6.24 -6.01 15.03
CA TYR A 302 7.39 -5.96 14.13
C TYR A 302 8.40 -4.91 14.59
N LEU A 303 9.09 -5.17 15.70
CA LEU A 303 10.03 -4.23 16.35
C LEU A 303 11.34 -4.03 15.57
N ASP A 304 11.57 -4.82 14.52
CA ASP A 304 12.64 -4.65 13.54
C ASP A 304 12.10 -4.35 12.12
N GLY A 305 10.79 -4.13 11.99
CA GLY A 305 10.10 -3.86 10.74
C GLY A 305 9.98 -5.05 9.79
N VAL A 306 10.48 -6.23 10.18
CA VAL A 306 10.59 -7.41 9.31
C VAL A 306 9.96 -8.65 9.94
N LYS A 307 10.38 -9.03 11.15
CA LYS A 307 9.91 -10.22 11.86
C LYS A 307 9.03 -9.85 13.05
N PRO A 308 8.01 -10.67 13.38
CA PRO A 308 7.28 -10.45 14.60
C PRO A 308 8.17 -10.77 15.82
N SER A 309 8.20 -9.86 16.78
CA SER A 309 8.68 -10.06 18.14
C SER A 309 7.48 -10.31 19.08
N MET A 310 7.73 -10.98 20.21
CA MET A 310 6.74 -11.17 21.27
C MET A 310 6.90 -10.08 22.34
N VAL A 311 5.82 -9.37 22.69
CA VAL A 311 5.82 -8.38 23.77
C VAL A 311 4.91 -8.85 24.90
N PHE A 312 5.48 -8.99 26.10
CA PHE A 312 4.74 -9.39 27.31
C PHE A 312 4.77 -8.27 28.37
N GLN A 313 3.60 -7.93 28.89
CA GLN A 313 3.39 -6.89 29.90
C GLN A 313 3.02 -7.48 31.26
N ARG A 314 3.41 -6.77 32.33
CA ARG A 314 2.88 -6.92 33.70
C ARG A 314 2.55 -5.56 34.30
N GLY A 315 1.35 -5.44 34.90
CA GLY A 315 0.83 -4.27 35.60
C GLY A 315 0.40 -3.13 34.66
N TYR A 316 -0.64 -2.39 35.04
CA TYR A 316 -1.10 -1.18 34.32
C TYR A 316 -1.83 -0.16 35.21
N TYR A 317 -2.49 -0.59 36.29
CA TYR A 317 -3.13 0.34 37.25
C TYR A 317 -2.16 1.26 37.99
N THR A 318 -0.89 0.85 38.10
CA THR A 318 0.16 1.60 38.81
C THR A 318 1.49 1.42 38.09
N ARG A 319 2.42 0.65 38.65
CA ARG A 319 3.60 0.18 37.95
C ARG A 319 3.17 -0.61 36.71
N MET A 320 3.85 -0.35 35.60
CA MET A 320 3.66 -1.02 34.33
C MET A 320 5.02 -1.33 33.73
N ALA A 321 5.22 -2.56 33.28
CA ALA A 321 6.48 -3.01 32.72
C ALA A 321 6.23 -3.96 31.55
N LEU A 322 7.12 -3.93 30.57
CA LEU A 322 7.04 -4.73 29.36
C LEU A 322 8.42 -5.31 29.02
N SER A 323 8.45 -6.49 28.42
CA SER A 323 9.65 -7.00 27.77
C SER A 323 9.31 -7.48 26.38
N ALA A 324 10.16 -7.17 25.42
CA ALA A 324 10.13 -7.75 24.08
C ALA A 324 11.10 -8.92 23.98
N TYR A 325 10.72 -9.94 23.20
CA TYR A 325 11.52 -11.13 22.94
C TYR A 325 11.53 -11.47 21.46
N ASP A 326 12.68 -11.92 20.98
CA ASP A 326 12.87 -12.45 19.64
C ASP A 326 13.15 -13.96 19.73
N TRP A 327 12.74 -14.70 18.70
CA TRP A 327 13.01 -16.12 18.52
C TRP A 327 13.69 -16.33 17.16
N ASP A 328 14.80 -17.07 17.14
CA ASP A 328 15.60 -17.34 15.93
C ASP A 328 15.59 -18.83 15.52
N GLY A 329 14.66 -19.62 16.06
CA GLY A 329 14.61 -21.08 15.91
C GLY A 329 15.43 -21.86 16.94
N THR A 330 16.29 -21.16 17.69
CA THR A 330 17.16 -21.78 18.70
C THR A 330 17.14 -21.05 20.06
N ASN A 331 17.18 -19.72 20.04
CA ASN A 331 17.35 -18.86 21.20
C ASN A 331 16.14 -17.94 21.39
N LEU A 332 15.54 -18.02 22.57
CA LEU A 332 14.55 -17.04 23.01
C LEU A 332 15.28 -15.89 23.73
N THR A 333 15.41 -14.75 23.05
CA THR A 333 16.28 -13.65 23.49
C THR A 333 15.45 -12.43 23.86
N GLN A 334 15.70 -11.84 25.03
CA GLN A 334 15.04 -10.58 25.39
C GLN A 334 15.68 -9.43 24.61
N ARG A 335 14.87 -8.74 23.80
CA ARG A 335 15.26 -7.59 22.98
C ARG A 335 15.43 -6.33 23.83
N TRP A 336 14.44 -6.01 24.65
CA TRP A 336 14.48 -4.89 25.58
C TRP A 336 13.55 -5.11 26.78
N TYR A 337 13.72 -4.28 27.81
CA TYR A 337 12.86 -4.23 29.00
C TYR A 337 12.52 -2.77 29.34
N TYR A 338 11.24 -2.49 29.49
CA TYR A 338 10.68 -1.20 29.88
C TYR A 338 10.00 -1.29 31.25
N ASN A 339 10.11 -0.23 32.06
CA ASN A 339 9.58 -0.23 33.44
C ASN A 339 9.20 1.17 33.94
N ALA A 340 7.91 1.50 33.84
CA ALA A 340 7.31 2.68 34.43
C ALA A 340 6.88 2.41 35.89
N ALA A 341 7.73 2.72 36.86
CA ALA A 341 7.49 2.47 38.29
C ALA A 341 7.18 3.72 39.13
N SER A 342 7.29 4.91 38.55
CA SER A 342 7.16 6.19 39.27
C SER A 342 5.79 6.82 39.03
N LYS A 343 5.05 7.09 40.10
CA LYS A 343 3.70 7.68 40.02
C LYS A 343 3.70 9.00 39.23
N GLY A 344 2.79 9.10 38.25
CA GLY A 344 2.60 10.30 37.43
C GLY A 344 3.69 10.52 36.38
N GLN A 345 4.60 9.56 36.17
CA GLN A 345 5.62 9.59 35.13
C GLN A 345 5.36 8.49 34.12
N GLU A 346 5.76 8.73 32.87
CA GLU A 346 5.72 7.75 31.79
C GLU A 346 4.36 7.02 31.71
N CYS A 347 4.36 5.71 31.49
CA CYS A 347 3.15 4.89 31.43
C CYS A 347 2.55 4.48 32.79
N TYR A 348 3.04 4.99 33.92
CA TYR A 348 2.49 4.61 35.23
C TYR A 348 1.00 4.94 35.29
N GLY A 349 0.18 3.91 35.52
CA GLY A 349 -1.26 4.02 35.68
C GLY A 349 -2.02 4.31 34.39
N GLN A 350 -1.48 4.01 33.20
CA GLN A 350 -2.09 4.40 31.91
C GLN A 350 -2.62 3.24 31.08
N GLY A 351 -2.13 2.01 31.31
CA GLY A 351 -2.52 0.86 30.51
C GLY A 351 -3.97 0.42 30.74
N ASN A 352 -4.53 -0.25 29.74
CA ASN A 352 -5.88 -0.78 29.75
C ASN A 352 -5.89 -2.28 30.11
N HIS A 353 -7.08 -2.88 30.06
CA HIS A 353 -7.23 -4.33 29.99
C HIS A 353 -6.96 -4.91 28.59
N ASN A 354 -6.29 -4.16 27.74
CA ASN A 354 -5.98 -4.43 26.34
C ASN A 354 -4.86 -3.48 25.92
N LEU A 355 -4.29 -3.75 24.76
CA LEU A 355 -3.24 -2.96 24.14
C LEU A 355 -3.40 -3.05 22.63
N SER A 356 -2.60 -2.30 21.88
CA SER A 356 -2.48 -2.44 20.43
C SER A 356 -1.02 -2.28 20.01
N ALA A 357 -0.71 -2.65 18.77
CA ALA A 357 0.62 -2.48 18.20
C ALA A 357 0.52 -2.09 16.73
N GLY A 358 1.42 -1.24 16.26
CA GLY A 358 1.48 -0.78 14.88
C GLY A 358 2.50 0.35 14.71
N ASP A 359 2.94 0.57 13.47
CA ASP A 359 3.79 1.70 13.09
C ASP A 359 2.97 2.99 13.14
N VAL A 360 3.20 3.80 14.19
CA VAL A 360 2.48 5.06 14.38
C VAL A 360 3.28 6.26 13.91
N ASP A 361 4.59 6.10 13.74
CA ASP A 361 5.49 7.22 13.49
C ASP A 361 6.06 7.27 12.05
N GLY A 362 5.79 6.24 11.26
CA GLY A 362 6.13 6.09 9.84
C GLY A 362 7.56 5.60 9.61
N ASP A 363 8.24 5.09 10.64
CA ASP A 363 9.61 4.60 10.56
C ASP A 363 9.71 3.12 10.18
N GLY A 364 8.59 2.44 9.94
CA GLY A 364 8.49 1.04 9.52
C GLY A 364 8.52 0.03 10.66
N PHE A 365 8.75 0.45 11.90
CA PHE A 365 8.78 -0.40 13.09
C PHE A 365 7.46 -0.27 13.87
N ASP A 366 7.08 -1.29 14.64
CA ASP A 366 5.86 -1.21 15.45
C ASP A 366 6.12 -0.63 16.84
N GLU A 367 5.26 0.32 17.22
CA GLU A 367 5.13 0.82 18.58
C GLU A 367 4.10 0.01 19.36
N ILE A 368 4.18 0.08 20.69
CA ILE A 368 3.22 -0.55 21.61
C ILE A 368 2.32 0.52 22.22
N ILE A 369 1.03 0.41 21.94
CA ILE A 369 -0.01 1.33 22.42
C ILE A 369 -0.68 0.73 23.65
N GLU A 370 -0.50 1.40 24.78
CA GLU A 370 -0.93 0.96 26.11
C GLU A 370 -1.96 1.93 26.66
N GLY A 371 -3.08 2.04 25.95
CA GLY A 371 -4.15 2.98 26.25
C GLY A 371 -3.70 4.44 26.13
N ASN A 372 -3.66 5.16 27.26
CA ASN A 372 -3.23 6.57 27.33
C ASN A 372 -1.70 6.77 27.32
N CYS A 373 -0.92 5.81 26.86
CA CYS A 373 0.51 5.97 26.65
C CYS A 373 1.02 5.06 25.52
N ALA A 374 2.23 5.35 25.03
CA ALA A 374 2.90 4.49 24.06
C ALA A 374 4.40 4.28 24.38
N ILE A 375 4.90 3.12 23.95
CA ILE A 375 6.30 2.71 24.02
C ILE A 375 6.81 2.49 22.59
N ASP A 376 7.97 3.06 22.29
CA ASP A 376 8.68 3.01 21.02
C ASP A 376 9.14 1.58 20.68
N HIS A 377 9.35 1.25 19.40
CA HIS A 377 9.80 -0.09 18.95
C HIS A 377 11.06 -0.60 19.67
N ASN A 378 11.92 0.34 20.13
CA ASN A 378 13.16 0.07 20.83
C ASN A 378 13.01 0.03 22.38
N GLY A 379 11.79 0.06 22.90
CA GLY A 379 11.48 -0.04 24.33
C GLY A 379 11.59 1.28 25.10
N LYS A 380 11.69 2.43 24.41
CA LYS A 380 11.71 3.75 25.05
C LYS A 380 10.31 4.32 25.21
N PHE A 381 10.12 5.13 26.23
CA PHE A 381 8.89 5.90 26.40
C PHE A 381 8.68 6.90 25.25
N MET A 382 7.47 6.95 24.68
CA MET A 382 7.10 7.94 23.67
C MET A 382 6.30 9.10 24.29
N TYR A 383 5.08 8.82 24.76
CA TYR A 383 4.19 9.82 25.31
C TYR A 383 3.27 9.25 26.39
N ARG A 384 2.69 10.18 27.16
CA ARG A 384 1.67 9.96 28.17
C ARG A 384 0.59 11.02 27.96
N VAL A 385 -0.65 10.59 27.73
CA VAL A 385 -1.82 11.48 27.70
C VAL A 385 -2.18 11.93 29.12
N GLY A 386 -2.18 10.99 30.06
CA GLY A 386 -2.37 11.29 31.49
C GLY A 386 -3.80 11.12 31.99
N TYR A 387 -4.69 10.48 31.23
CA TYR A 387 -6.10 10.28 31.62
C TYR A 387 -6.37 8.98 32.37
N GLY A 388 -5.37 8.11 32.52
CA GLY A 388 -5.48 6.95 33.40
C GLY A 388 -5.88 5.68 32.66
N HIS A 389 -6.35 4.71 33.43
CA HIS A 389 -6.76 3.39 32.99
C HIS A 389 -8.13 3.37 32.29
N GLY A 390 -8.27 2.49 31.29
CA GLY A 390 -9.49 2.20 30.54
C GLY A 390 -9.78 0.71 30.29
N ASP A 391 -10.99 0.44 29.82
CA ASP A 391 -11.51 -0.92 29.58
C ASP A 391 -11.57 -1.29 28.08
N ALA A 392 -11.51 -0.30 27.19
CA ALA A 392 -11.64 -0.48 25.75
C ALA A 392 -10.77 0.52 24.97
N ILE A 393 -10.07 0.02 23.94
CA ILE A 393 -9.15 0.77 23.08
C ILE A 393 -9.39 0.39 21.62
N HIS A 394 -9.31 1.36 20.72
CA HIS A 394 -9.46 1.17 19.28
C HIS A 394 -8.36 1.97 18.59
N PHE A 395 -7.58 1.30 17.75
CA PHE A 395 -6.36 1.82 17.16
C PHE A 395 -6.34 1.54 15.66
N GLY A 396 -6.22 2.59 14.84
CA GLY A 396 -6.19 2.47 13.39
C GLY A 396 -6.30 3.84 12.71
N ASP A 397 -6.58 3.85 11.41
CA ASP A 397 -6.90 5.06 10.66
C ASP A 397 -8.38 5.42 10.88
N LEU A 398 -8.65 6.13 11.99
CA LEU A 398 -10.01 6.42 12.44
C LEU A 398 -10.51 7.77 11.90
N VAL A 399 -9.58 8.69 11.61
CA VAL A 399 -9.84 10.03 11.07
C VAL A 399 -9.05 10.21 9.76
N PRO A 400 -9.58 9.75 8.61
CA PRO A 400 -8.82 9.60 7.37
C PRO A 400 -8.31 10.92 6.73
N ASP A 401 -8.85 12.07 7.15
CA ASP A 401 -8.37 13.39 6.71
C ASP A 401 -7.20 13.92 7.56
N ARG A 402 -6.80 13.17 8.58
CA ARG A 402 -5.63 13.44 9.41
C ARG A 402 -4.54 12.43 9.05
N PRO A 403 -3.33 12.88 8.64
CA PRO A 403 -2.22 11.95 8.44
C PRO A 403 -1.82 11.25 9.74
N GLY A 404 -1.64 9.94 9.68
CA GLY A 404 -1.26 9.10 10.81
C GLY A 404 -2.42 8.23 11.29
N LEU A 405 -2.25 7.64 12.48
CA LEU A 405 -3.24 6.79 13.12
C LEU A 405 -3.76 7.45 14.39
N GLU A 406 -4.92 7.02 14.85
CA GLU A 406 -5.54 7.47 16.08
C GLU A 406 -5.80 6.34 17.07
N VAL A 407 -5.87 6.74 18.34
CA VAL A 407 -6.29 5.89 19.45
C VAL A 407 -7.55 6.49 20.08
N TRP A 408 -8.62 5.71 20.05
CA TRP A 408 -9.86 6.01 20.75
C TRP A 408 -10.03 5.09 21.97
N GLU A 409 -10.34 5.68 23.12
CA GLU A 409 -10.36 4.98 24.40
C GLU A 409 -11.43 5.54 25.36
N VAL A 410 -11.91 4.69 26.27
CA VAL A 410 -12.76 5.04 27.42
C VAL A 410 -12.02 4.90 28.76
N HIS A 411 -12.40 5.69 29.77
CA HIS A 411 -11.67 5.76 31.06
C HIS A 411 -12.48 5.26 32.25
N GLU A 412 -11.86 4.41 33.08
CA GLU A 412 -12.32 4.02 34.41
C GLU A 412 -11.73 4.94 35.51
N GLU A 413 -10.65 5.68 35.24
CA GLU A 413 -10.06 6.60 36.23
C GLU A 413 -10.71 7.99 36.21
N LYS A 414 -10.90 8.60 37.40
CA LYS A 414 -11.44 9.96 37.53
C LYS A 414 -10.56 10.98 36.77
N PRO A 415 -11.17 11.93 36.03
CA PRO A 415 -12.59 12.32 36.07
C PRO A 415 -13.55 11.44 35.26
N TYR A 416 -13.12 10.25 34.82
CA TYR A 416 -13.81 9.34 33.89
C TYR A 416 -14.00 10.00 32.53
N GLY A 417 -14.31 9.22 31.50
CA GLY A 417 -14.58 9.79 30.19
C GLY A 417 -14.16 8.93 29.04
N TYR A 418 -13.75 9.60 27.97
CA TYR A 418 -13.20 9.02 26.76
C TYR A 418 -12.44 10.08 25.99
N ASN A 419 -11.46 9.67 25.19
CA ASN A 419 -10.73 10.55 24.29
C ASN A 419 -10.45 9.88 22.95
N LEU A 420 -10.22 10.74 21.97
CA LEU A 420 -9.51 10.41 20.74
C LEU A 420 -8.18 11.16 20.77
N HIS A 421 -7.06 10.48 20.50
CA HIS A 421 -5.76 11.11 20.42
C HIS A 421 -4.95 10.57 19.25
N ASP A 422 -4.00 11.39 18.80
CA ASP A 422 -3.00 10.99 17.81
C ASP A 422 -2.08 9.90 18.36
N ALA A 423 -1.97 8.80 17.62
CA ALA A 423 -1.27 7.60 18.09
C ALA A 423 0.25 7.77 18.17
N LYS A 424 0.84 8.72 17.43
CA LYS A 424 2.29 9.03 17.44
C LYS A 424 2.70 9.91 18.62
N THR A 425 1.89 10.92 18.91
CA THR A 425 2.28 12.06 19.75
C THR A 425 1.53 12.14 21.07
N GLY A 426 0.43 11.39 21.22
CA GLY A 426 -0.47 11.52 22.37
C GLY A 426 -1.29 12.82 22.37
N LYS A 427 -1.23 13.61 21.29
CA LYS A 427 -1.98 14.86 21.22
C LYS A 427 -3.48 14.55 21.14
N VAL A 428 -4.20 14.98 22.16
CA VAL A 428 -5.66 14.84 22.23
C VAL A 428 -6.32 15.61 21.10
N ILE A 429 -7.19 14.92 20.36
CA ILE A 429 -8.03 15.48 19.29
C ILE A 429 -9.33 15.97 19.92
N PHE A 430 -10.04 15.10 20.65
CA PHE A 430 -11.13 15.51 21.53
C PHE A 430 -11.18 14.64 22.78
N TYR A 431 -11.84 15.17 23.82
CA TYR A 431 -11.97 14.55 25.12
C TYR A 431 -13.27 14.99 25.78
N GLU A 432 -13.94 14.05 26.42
CA GLU A 432 -15.17 14.31 27.19
C GLU A 432 -15.14 13.56 28.52
N THR A 433 -15.67 14.18 29.56
CA THR A 433 -15.79 13.56 30.90
C THR A 433 -17.13 12.83 31.07
N SER A 434 -17.17 11.82 31.94
CA SER A 434 -18.42 11.16 32.36
C SER A 434 -18.65 11.25 33.88
N SER A 435 -19.89 11.06 34.32
CA SER A 435 -20.24 11.13 35.75
C SER A 435 -19.80 9.90 36.57
N SER A 436 -19.42 8.82 35.88
CA SER A 436 -19.04 7.52 36.44
C SER A 436 -18.08 6.82 35.49
N ASP A 437 -17.52 5.71 35.96
CA ASP A 437 -16.77 4.74 35.15
C ASP A 437 -17.48 4.49 33.81
N ASN A 438 -16.70 4.63 32.73
CA ASN A 438 -17.10 4.40 31.36
C ASN A 438 -16.49 3.10 30.83
N GLY A 439 -16.84 1.97 31.42
CA GLY A 439 -16.18 0.69 31.14
C GLY A 439 -16.38 0.06 29.75
N ARG A 440 -16.93 0.80 28.76
CA ARG A 440 -17.01 0.36 27.35
C ARG A 440 -17.15 1.52 26.38
N GLY A 441 -16.68 1.30 25.16
CA GLY A 441 -17.31 1.83 23.96
C GLY A 441 -16.67 1.25 22.71
N LEU A 442 -16.97 1.83 21.55
CA LEU A 442 -16.52 1.31 20.25
C LEU A 442 -16.22 2.46 19.27
N SER A 443 -15.23 2.21 18.39
CA SER A 443 -14.96 2.99 17.18
C SER A 443 -15.21 2.10 15.95
N ALA A 444 -16.01 2.58 15.00
CA ALA A 444 -16.36 1.85 13.78
C ALA A 444 -16.97 2.79 12.74
N ASP A 445 -16.68 2.59 11.45
CA ASP A 445 -17.27 3.36 10.35
C ASP A 445 -18.64 2.76 10.02
N VAL A 446 -19.69 3.31 10.63
CA VAL A 446 -21.04 2.75 10.53
C VAL A 446 -21.96 3.65 9.70
N ASP A 447 -21.64 4.94 9.58
CA ASP A 447 -22.52 5.95 9.03
C ASP A 447 -21.97 6.60 7.77
N ASN A 448 -22.42 6.10 6.61
CA ASN A 448 -22.09 6.64 5.28
C ASN A 448 -22.37 8.13 5.01
N THR A 449 -22.93 8.88 5.96
CA THR A 449 -23.09 10.34 5.87
C THR A 449 -22.02 11.12 6.63
N SER A 450 -21.11 10.40 7.29
CA SER A 450 -19.96 10.89 8.05
C SER A 450 -18.68 10.32 7.43
N ARG A 451 -17.56 11.02 7.62
CA ARG A 451 -16.27 10.67 7.03
C ARG A 451 -15.32 10.19 8.12
N GLY A 452 -14.82 8.97 7.94
CA GLY A 452 -14.04 8.24 8.95
C GLY A 452 -14.92 7.44 9.90
N HIS A 453 -14.32 6.95 10.97
CA HIS A 453 -15.03 6.18 11.98
C HIS A 453 -15.95 7.06 12.85
N GLU A 454 -17.05 6.48 13.32
CA GLU A 454 -17.84 7.01 14.42
C GLU A 454 -17.36 6.47 15.77
N PHE A 455 -17.69 7.20 16.84
CA PHE A 455 -17.28 6.92 18.20
C PHE A 455 -18.47 6.96 19.16
N TRP A 456 -18.59 6.00 20.07
CA TRP A 456 -19.61 6.00 21.11
C TRP A 456 -19.19 5.20 22.34
N SER A 457 -19.83 5.44 23.49
CA SER A 457 -19.46 4.77 24.74
C SER A 457 -20.62 4.56 25.70
N ALA A 458 -20.37 3.82 26.78
CA ALA A 458 -21.34 3.56 27.83
C ALA A 458 -21.84 4.86 28.52
N ALA A 459 -21.05 5.93 28.48
CA ALA A 459 -21.31 7.21 29.15
C ALA A 459 -22.63 7.90 28.79
N ASN A 460 -23.09 7.78 27.54
CA ASN A 460 -24.33 8.40 27.08
C ASN A 460 -24.90 7.69 25.84
N TRP A 461 -25.96 8.22 25.26
CA TRP A 461 -26.66 7.65 24.10
C TRP A 461 -26.22 8.25 22.76
N ASN A 462 -25.18 9.08 22.72
CA ASN A 462 -24.78 9.75 21.49
C ASN A 462 -23.79 8.91 20.68
N THR A 463 -23.81 9.12 19.37
CA THR A 463 -22.77 8.69 18.43
C THR A 463 -22.11 9.92 17.85
N TYR A 464 -20.78 9.97 17.86
CA TYR A 464 -19.98 11.11 17.48
C TYR A 464 -19.21 10.81 16.18
N ASN A 465 -19.04 11.83 15.33
CA ASN A 465 -18.10 11.76 14.22
C ASN A 465 -16.65 12.05 14.66
N SER A 466 -15.72 12.01 13.71
CA SER A 466 -14.28 12.29 13.86
C SER A 466 -13.92 13.67 14.45
N ASN A 467 -14.83 14.64 14.43
CA ASN A 467 -14.64 15.95 15.06
C ASN A 467 -15.22 16.04 16.48
N GLY A 468 -15.68 14.91 17.06
CA GLY A 468 -16.33 14.89 18.37
C GLY A 468 -17.74 15.51 18.37
N THR A 469 -18.37 15.69 17.19
CA THR A 469 -19.73 16.23 17.09
C THR A 469 -20.73 15.09 17.09
N ALA A 470 -21.76 15.17 17.95
CA ALA A 470 -22.83 14.17 17.98
C ALA A 470 -23.64 14.21 16.67
N ILE A 471 -23.66 13.09 15.94
CA ILE A 471 -24.44 12.90 14.71
C ILE A 471 -25.76 12.17 14.94
N ALA A 472 -25.91 11.53 16.11
CA ALA A 472 -27.12 10.87 16.53
C ALA A 472 -27.24 10.87 18.06
N SER A 473 -28.48 10.85 18.56
CA SER A 473 -28.81 10.63 19.98
C SER A 473 -29.22 9.18 20.26
N SER A 474 -28.67 8.25 19.47
CA SER A 474 -28.82 6.81 19.58
C SER A 474 -27.43 6.17 19.53
N ARG A 475 -27.25 5.11 20.31
CA ARG A 475 -25.99 4.40 20.49
C ARG A 475 -26.09 2.97 19.92
N PRO A 476 -25.20 2.57 19.00
CA PRO A 476 -25.11 1.20 18.51
C PRO A 476 -24.64 0.20 19.58
N ALA A 477 -24.49 -1.08 19.24
CA ALA A 477 -23.78 -2.04 20.10
C ALA A 477 -22.31 -1.61 20.29
N TYR A 478 -21.68 -1.93 21.43
CA TYR A 478 -20.36 -1.40 21.80
C TYR A 478 -19.45 -2.48 22.40
N ASN A 479 -19.25 -3.53 21.61
CA ASN A 479 -18.37 -4.65 21.96
C ASN A 479 -17.33 -4.86 20.86
N PHE A 480 -17.70 -5.50 19.76
CA PHE A 480 -16.83 -5.70 18.60
C PHE A 480 -17.39 -4.99 17.36
N ARG A 481 -16.50 -4.42 16.56
CA ARG A 481 -16.77 -4.13 15.15
C ARG A 481 -16.46 -5.34 14.30
N ILE A 482 -17.13 -5.49 13.17
CA ILE A 482 -16.95 -6.61 12.26
C ILE A 482 -17.36 -6.26 10.83
N TYR A 483 -16.61 -6.70 9.83
CA TYR A 483 -17.02 -6.71 8.43
C TYR A 483 -17.72 -8.04 8.11
N TRP A 484 -19.03 -8.00 7.87
CA TRP A 484 -19.85 -9.20 7.66
C TRP A 484 -20.64 -9.17 6.35
N ASP A 485 -21.18 -8.01 5.95
CA ASP A 485 -22.01 -7.88 4.77
C ASP A 485 -21.22 -7.55 3.48
N GLY A 486 -21.87 -6.94 2.50
CA GLY A 486 -21.28 -6.67 1.18
C GLY A 486 -20.66 -5.27 1.03
N ASP A 487 -20.96 -4.35 1.93
CA ASP A 487 -20.57 -2.94 1.88
C ASP A 487 -19.26 -2.69 2.68
N PRO A 488 -18.63 -1.51 2.56
CA PRO A 488 -17.36 -1.23 3.23
C PRO A 488 -17.52 -0.73 4.68
N TYR A 489 -18.75 -0.69 5.21
CA TYR A 489 -19.02 -0.16 6.54
C TYR A 489 -19.05 -1.30 7.56
N ASP A 490 -18.75 -0.96 8.80
CA ASP A 490 -18.77 -1.85 9.94
C ASP A 490 -20.19 -2.33 10.28
N GLU A 491 -20.31 -3.62 10.57
CA GLU A 491 -21.33 -4.16 11.45
C GLU A 491 -20.80 -4.27 12.89
N LEU A 492 -21.69 -4.62 13.81
CA LEU A 492 -21.41 -4.64 15.24
C LEU A 492 -21.77 -5.99 15.84
N LEU A 493 -20.74 -6.71 16.30
CA LEU A 493 -20.83 -7.99 16.98
C LEU A 493 -20.92 -7.77 18.49
N ASP A 494 -21.97 -8.28 19.10
CA ASP A 494 -22.11 -8.32 20.56
C ASP A 494 -22.83 -9.62 20.96
N ASN A 495 -22.23 -10.35 21.91
CA ASN A 495 -22.68 -11.67 22.32
C ASN A 495 -22.73 -12.66 21.14
N THR A 496 -23.93 -13.01 20.66
CA THR A 496 -24.14 -13.92 19.53
C THR A 496 -24.84 -13.25 18.36
N THR A 497 -24.88 -11.92 18.34
CA THR A 497 -25.65 -11.16 17.35
C THR A 497 -24.76 -10.16 16.64
N ILE A 498 -24.90 -10.10 15.31
CA ILE A 498 -24.38 -9.01 14.49
C ILE A 498 -25.54 -8.07 14.19
N SER A 499 -25.34 -6.77 14.40
CA SER A 499 -26.29 -5.71 14.07
C SER A 499 -25.68 -4.73 13.06
N LYS A 500 -26.52 -4.18 12.17
CA LYS A 500 -26.13 -3.17 11.17
C LYS A 500 -26.74 -1.83 11.53
N TRP A 501 -25.95 -0.77 11.47
CA TRP A 501 -26.42 0.60 11.58
C TRP A 501 -27.07 1.07 10.27
N ASN A 502 -28.16 1.82 10.38
CA ASN A 502 -28.82 2.46 9.25
C ASN A 502 -28.63 3.97 9.34
N SER A 503 -27.79 4.53 8.45
CA SER A 503 -27.45 5.96 8.41
C SER A 503 -28.65 6.88 8.21
N SER A 504 -29.71 6.43 7.53
CA SER A 504 -30.91 7.25 7.29
C SER A 504 -31.79 7.37 8.54
N THR A 505 -31.93 6.28 9.30
CA THR A 505 -32.78 6.25 10.50
C THR A 505 -31.99 6.51 11.78
N LYS A 506 -30.66 6.51 11.69
CA LYS A 506 -29.71 6.59 12.81
C LYS A 506 -30.02 5.54 13.88
N LYS A 507 -30.21 4.28 13.47
CA LYS A 507 -30.54 3.16 14.39
C LYS A 507 -29.89 1.87 13.91
N SER A 508 -29.54 1.01 14.86
CA SER A 508 -29.13 -0.37 14.57
C SER A 508 -30.33 -1.32 14.48
N SER A 509 -30.22 -2.31 13.60
CA SER A 509 -31.12 -3.46 13.53
C SER A 509 -30.32 -4.76 13.53
N ASN A 510 -30.89 -5.81 14.10
CA ASN A 510 -30.30 -7.15 14.05
C ASN A 510 -30.17 -7.62 12.59
N LEU A 511 -28.96 -8.03 12.19
CA LEU A 511 -28.67 -8.61 10.89
C LEU A 511 -28.71 -10.14 10.96
N ILE A 512 -28.01 -10.72 11.95
CA ILE A 512 -27.99 -12.17 12.19
C ILE A 512 -27.78 -12.48 13.67
N THR A 513 -28.47 -13.51 14.16
CA THR A 513 -28.22 -14.13 15.47
C THR A 513 -27.71 -15.55 15.25
N PHE A 514 -26.54 -15.83 15.80
CA PHE A 514 -25.89 -17.13 15.73
C PHE A 514 -26.36 -18.10 16.82
N GLU A 515 -26.17 -19.39 16.57
CA GLU A 515 -26.27 -20.43 17.59
C GLU A 515 -24.93 -20.50 18.35
N GLY A 516 -24.98 -20.86 19.63
CA GLY A 516 -23.80 -20.97 20.49
C GLY A 516 -23.83 -19.99 21.65
N ASN A 517 -22.70 -19.86 22.32
CA ASN A 517 -22.49 -18.98 23.46
C ASN A 517 -21.27 -18.10 23.20
N SER A 518 -21.31 -16.89 23.76
CA SER A 518 -20.15 -16.03 23.91
C SER A 518 -19.33 -16.40 25.14
N CYS A 519 -18.10 -15.89 25.18
CA CYS A 519 -17.12 -16.08 26.23
C CYS A 519 -17.20 -14.95 27.29
N ASN A 520 -16.51 -15.19 28.41
CA ASN A 520 -16.11 -14.12 29.35
C ASN A 520 -17.28 -13.36 30.02
N SER A 521 -18.38 -14.07 30.30
CA SER A 521 -19.55 -13.57 31.03
C SER A 521 -20.13 -12.29 30.40
N THR A 522 -20.14 -11.16 31.11
CA THR A 522 -20.68 -9.90 30.60
C THR A 522 -19.79 -9.24 29.54
N LYS A 523 -18.52 -9.67 29.37
CA LYS A 523 -17.70 -9.23 28.23
C LYS A 523 -18.29 -9.74 26.92
N ALA A 524 -18.91 -10.93 26.93
CA ALA A 524 -19.72 -11.47 25.85
C ALA A 524 -18.99 -11.47 24.49
N THR A 525 -17.72 -11.86 24.51
CA THR A 525 -16.83 -11.89 23.34
C THR A 525 -17.03 -13.17 22.54
N PRO A 526 -16.73 -13.18 21.23
CA PRO A 526 -16.59 -14.45 20.51
C PRO A 526 -15.39 -15.24 21.07
N ASN A 527 -15.26 -16.52 20.69
CA ASN A 527 -13.98 -17.22 20.89
C ASN A 527 -12.89 -16.54 20.04
N ILE A 528 -13.23 -16.12 18.82
CA ILE A 528 -12.47 -15.20 17.95
C ILE A 528 -13.39 -14.60 16.86
N SER A 529 -13.09 -13.40 16.41
CA SER A 529 -13.62 -12.76 15.19
C SER A 529 -12.44 -12.38 14.29
N ALA A 530 -12.32 -12.97 13.10
CA ALA A 530 -11.16 -12.80 12.22
C ALA A 530 -11.43 -13.29 10.79
N ASP A 531 -10.85 -12.64 9.76
CA ASP A 531 -10.71 -13.21 8.40
C ASP A 531 -9.75 -14.41 8.46
N ILE A 532 -10.27 -15.63 8.63
CA ILE A 532 -9.45 -16.85 8.71
C ILE A 532 -9.70 -17.80 7.55
N LEU A 533 -10.64 -17.48 6.66
CA LEU A 533 -10.91 -18.16 5.39
C LEU A 533 -11.78 -17.28 4.50
N GLY A 534 -12.03 -17.70 3.27
CA GLY A 534 -12.89 -16.94 2.37
C GLY A 534 -12.22 -15.67 1.85
N ASP A 535 -13.02 -14.65 1.58
CA ASP A 535 -12.52 -13.33 1.17
C ASP A 535 -12.31 -12.44 2.41
N TRP A 536 -12.15 -11.14 2.22
CA TRP A 536 -11.78 -10.18 3.26
C TRP A 536 -12.73 -10.03 4.47
N ARG A 537 -13.88 -10.68 4.49
CA ARG A 537 -14.84 -10.52 5.60
C ARG A 537 -14.54 -11.50 6.71
N GLU A 538 -14.97 -11.14 7.90
CA GLU A 538 -14.48 -11.78 9.10
C GLU A 538 -15.40 -12.93 9.52
N GLU A 539 -14.81 -14.08 9.80
CA GLU A 539 -15.49 -15.20 10.43
C GLU A 539 -15.71 -14.94 11.92
N VAL A 540 -16.71 -15.62 12.49
CA VAL A 540 -16.98 -15.64 13.94
C VAL A 540 -16.95 -17.06 14.45
N ILE A 541 -16.19 -17.31 15.52
CA ILE A 541 -16.24 -18.59 16.26
C ILE A 541 -16.96 -18.41 17.59
N LEU A 542 -17.99 -19.24 17.81
CA LEU A 542 -18.69 -19.40 19.09
C LEU A 542 -18.58 -20.85 19.58
N HIS A 543 -19.11 -21.14 20.77
CA HIS A 543 -19.04 -22.49 21.34
C HIS A 543 -20.37 -22.98 21.96
N ASN A 544 -20.52 -24.29 22.09
CA ASN A 544 -21.71 -24.91 22.67
C ASN A 544 -21.68 -25.04 24.22
N GLY A 545 -20.69 -24.44 24.88
CA GLY A 545 -20.44 -24.60 26.32
C GLY A 545 -19.85 -25.95 26.74
N SER A 546 -19.60 -26.87 25.81
CA SER A 546 -19.11 -28.21 26.08
C SER A 546 -17.91 -28.58 25.19
N ASN A 547 -18.15 -29.16 24.01
CA ASN A 547 -17.14 -29.86 23.22
C ASN A 547 -17.27 -29.55 21.72
N GLN A 548 -17.89 -28.43 21.34
CA GLN A 548 -17.98 -28.01 19.95
C GLN A 548 -17.74 -26.51 19.81
N LEU A 549 -17.01 -26.14 18.76
CA LEU A 549 -16.99 -24.78 18.22
C LEU A 549 -17.93 -24.70 17.01
N TYR A 550 -18.46 -23.50 16.79
CA TYR A 550 -19.28 -23.13 15.65
C TYR A 550 -18.57 -22.01 14.92
N LEU A 551 -17.97 -22.34 13.78
CA LEU A 551 -17.31 -21.39 12.87
C LEU A 551 -18.33 -20.90 11.85
N TYR A 552 -18.54 -19.58 11.81
CA TYR A 552 -19.48 -18.91 10.91
C TYR A 552 -18.74 -18.09 9.88
N THR A 553 -19.12 -18.22 8.61
CA THR A 553 -18.68 -17.35 7.51
C THR A 553 -19.88 -16.73 6.79
N THR A 554 -19.70 -15.55 6.22
CA THR A 554 -20.76 -14.84 5.51
C THR A 554 -21.05 -15.49 4.14
N THR A 555 -22.31 -15.39 3.70
CA THR A 555 -22.72 -15.74 2.33
C THR A 555 -23.45 -14.59 1.64
N ILE A 556 -23.33 -13.39 2.19
CA ILE A 556 -23.83 -12.17 1.54
C ILE A 556 -22.82 -11.85 0.43
N PRO A 557 -23.21 -11.63 -0.83
CA PRO A 557 -22.25 -11.22 -1.86
C PRO A 557 -21.71 -9.80 -1.62
N THR A 558 -20.45 -9.57 -1.98
CA THR A 558 -19.81 -8.25 -2.06
C THR A 558 -19.28 -7.99 -3.47
N GLU A 559 -19.25 -6.72 -3.86
CA GLU A 559 -18.56 -6.24 -5.07
C GLU A 559 -17.14 -5.72 -4.76
N LYS A 560 -16.77 -5.62 -3.48
CA LYS A 560 -15.45 -5.15 -3.05
C LYS A 560 -14.41 -6.24 -3.25
N ARG A 561 -13.34 -5.89 -3.96
CA ARG A 561 -12.14 -6.72 -4.11
C ARG A 561 -11.09 -6.22 -3.14
N MET A 562 -10.71 -7.06 -2.19
CA MET A 562 -9.87 -6.70 -1.06
C MET A 562 -8.85 -7.80 -0.81
N TYR A 563 -7.66 -7.42 -0.37
CA TYR A 563 -6.71 -8.37 0.19
C TYR A 563 -7.31 -9.01 1.43
N THR A 564 -6.90 -10.25 1.74
CA THR A 564 -7.17 -10.83 3.07
C THR A 564 -6.66 -9.88 4.14
N LEU A 565 -7.46 -9.65 5.17
CA LEU A 565 -7.13 -8.73 6.26
C LEU A 565 -5.95 -9.26 7.08
N MET A 566 -5.69 -10.56 7.07
CA MET A 566 -4.52 -11.16 7.71
C MET A 566 -3.19 -10.74 7.07
N HIS A 567 -3.23 -10.08 5.92
CA HIS A 567 -2.06 -9.47 5.28
C HIS A 567 -1.97 -7.95 5.54
N ASP A 568 -2.94 -7.34 6.25
CA ASP A 568 -2.79 -6.00 6.82
C ASP A 568 -2.01 -6.08 8.14
N PRO A 569 -0.90 -5.34 8.30
CA PRO A 569 -0.06 -5.45 9.49
C PRO A 569 -0.79 -5.15 10.79
N ILE A 570 -1.62 -4.11 10.85
CA ILE A 570 -2.31 -3.72 12.09
C ILE A 570 -3.38 -4.76 12.44
N TYR A 571 -4.13 -5.22 11.43
CA TYR A 571 -5.16 -6.24 11.62
C TYR A 571 -4.57 -7.56 12.10
N ARG A 572 -3.51 -8.06 11.46
CA ARG A 572 -2.87 -9.33 11.85
C ARG A 572 -2.31 -9.28 13.27
N LEU A 573 -1.74 -8.15 13.67
CA LEU A 573 -1.35 -7.92 15.07
C LEU A 573 -2.58 -7.89 15.97
N GLY A 574 -3.66 -7.21 15.55
CA GLY A 574 -5.01 -7.25 16.13
C GLY A 574 -5.47 -8.65 16.52
N ILE A 575 -5.35 -9.58 15.58
CA ILE A 575 -5.69 -10.98 15.79
C ILE A 575 -4.76 -11.68 16.79
N SER A 576 -3.47 -11.32 16.81
CA SER A 576 -2.52 -11.90 17.79
C SER A 576 -2.89 -11.57 19.24
N TRP A 577 -3.33 -10.34 19.51
CA TRP A 577 -3.67 -9.87 20.86
C TRP A 577 -5.17 -9.95 21.18
N GLN A 578 -6.03 -10.39 20.27
CA GLN A 578 -7.49 -10.44 20.52
C GLN A 578 -7.85 -11.27 21.77
N ASN A 579 -7.07 -12.30 22.11
CA ASN A 579 -7.27 -13.12 23.32
C ASN A 579 -6.81 -12.45 24.62
N THR A 580 -6.10 -11.32 24.52
CA THR A 580 -5.42 -10.67 25.63
C THR A 580 -6.42 -9.98 26.57
N ALA A 581 -6.50 -10.47 27.81
CA ALA A 581 -7.30 -9.92 28.89
C ALA A 581 -8.76 -9.60 28.53
N TYR A 582 -9.12 -8.32 28.30
CA TYR A 582 -10.44 -7.96 27.80
C TYR A 582 -10.35 -7.72 26.30
N ASN A 583 -10.70 -8.76 25.55
CA ASN A 583 -10.64 -8.84 24.09
C ASN A 583 -11.21 -7.57 23.44
N GLN A 584 -10.49 -7.00 22.48
CA GLN A 584 -10.95 -5.87 21.64
C GLN A 584 -11.02 -6.31 20.17
N PRO A 585 -11.86 -5.68 19.35
CA PRO A 585 -11.91 -5.99 17.92
C PRO A 585 -10.62 -5.56 17.20
N PRO A 586 -10.20 -6.30 16.16
CA PRO A 586 -9.10 -5.88 15.30
C PRO A 586 -9.51 -4.68 14.43
N HIS A 587 -8.53 -3.87 14.03
CA HIS A 587 -8.70 -2.72 13.15
C HIS A 587 -7.71 -2.80 12.00
N LEU A 588 -7.98 -2.07 10.92
CA LEU A 588 -7.09 -1.94 9.77
C LEU A 588 -6.12 -0.77 9.97
N GLY A 589 -4.93 -0.86 9.37
CA GLY A 589 -3.99 0.26 9.27
C GLY A 589 -4.35 1.32 8.24
N PHE A 590 -5.51 1.18 7.60
CA PHE A 590 -6.03 2.11 6.61
C PHE A 590 -7.56 2.19 6.70
N TRP A 591 -8.14 3.31 6.30
CA TRP A 591 -9.59 3.46 6.23
C TRP A 591 -10.19 2.79 4.98
N LEU A 592 -11.17 1.89 5.19
CA LEU A 592 -11.72 1.04 4.13
C LEU A 592 -12.65 1.76 3.15
N ALA A 593 -13.50 2.67 3.64
CA ALA A 593 -14.55 3.29 2.82
C ALA A 593 -14.06 4.38 1.85
N ASN A 594 -12.75 4.41 1.57
CA ASN A 594 -12.11 5.35 0.65
C ASN A 594 -12.78 5.42 -0.74
N ASP A 595 -12.98 6.64 -1.24
CA ASP A 595 -13.58 6.90 -2.56
C ASP A 595 -12.63 6.44 -3.69
N LYS A 596 -13.00 5.33 -4.34
CA LYS A 596 -12.54 4.82 -5.64
C LYS A 596 -11.03 4.51 -5.81
N ASP A 597 -10.76 3.20 -5.88
CA ASP A 597 -9.75 2.54 -6.73
C ASP A 597 -8.33 2.28 -6.19
N SER A 598 -8.01 2.51 -4.92
CA SER A 598 -6.73 2.03 -4.37
C SER A 598 -6.79 1.64 -2.89
N ILE A 599 -7.16 0.38 -2.61
CA ILE A 599 -6.79 -0.27 -1.35
C ILE A 599 -5.26 -0.35 -1.32
N PRO A 600 -4.58 0.07 -0.23
CA PRO A 600 -3.14 -0.01 -0.14
C PRO A 600 -2.65 -1.43 -0.43
N VAL A 601 -1.63 -1.55 -1.27
CA VAL A 601 -0.94 -2.84 -1.45
C VAL A 601 -0.11 -3.07 -0.19
N PRO A 602 -0.31 -4.17 0.55
CA PRO A 602 0.50 -4.45 1.72
C PRO A 602 1.99 -4.55 1.36
N ASP A 603 2.85 -3.85 2.10
CA ASP A 603 4.31 -3.96 1.94
C ASP A 603 4.83 -5.16 2.73
N ILE A 604 4.57 -6.34 2.17
CA ILE A 604 4.82 -7.63 2.83
C ILE A 604 5.61 -8.57 1.94
N GLU A 605 6.29 -9.51 2.57
CA GLU A 605 6.90 -10.70 1.97
C GLU A 605 6.29 -11.94 2.63
N LEU A 606 5.85 -12.91 1.83
CA LEU A 606 5.29 -14.14 2.40
C LEU A 606 6.43 -15.06 2.84
N VAL A 607 6.35 -15.59 4.05
CA VAL A 607 7.36 -16.53 4.58
C VAL A 607 7.47 -17.75 3.67
N GLY A 608 8.70 -18.19 3.39
CA GLY A 608 8.96 -19.34 2.52
C GLY A 608 8.64 -19.10 1.03
N SER A 609 8.20 -17.90 0.64
CA SER A 609 8.03 -17.56 -0.78
C SER A 609 9.38 -17.26 -1.44
N VAL A 610 9.53 -17.69 -2.69
CA VAL A 610 10.68 -17.31 -3.52
C VAL A 610 10.51 -15.86 -3.93
N THR A 611 11.33 -14.96 -3.38
CA THR A 611 11.33 -13.55 -3.74
C THR A 611 11.83 -13.38 -5.18
N VAL A 612 10.93 -13.10 -6.12
CA VAL A 612 11.31 -12.78 -7.51
C VAL A 612 11.99 -11.41 -7.59
N PRO A 613 12.95 -11.21 -8.50
CA PRO A 613 13.59 -9.92 -8.69
C PRO A 613 12.58 -8.78 -8.98
N THR A 614 12.72 -7.63 -8.31
CA THR A 614 11.89 -6.44 -8.56
C THR A 614 12.71 -5.15 -8.65
N LEU A 615 12.16 -4.13 -9.31
CA LEU A 615 12.70 -2.75 -9.39
C LEU A 615 11.58 -1.73 -9.18
N ILE A 616 11.67 -0.92 -8.13
CA ILE A 616 10.69 0.10 -7.75
C ILE A 616 11.35 1.48 -7.82
N LYS A 617 10.77 2.41 -8.60
CA LYS A 617 11.30 3.78 -8.75
C LYS A 617 11.06 4.58 -7.46
N GLN A 618 12.09 5.28 -7.03
CA GLN A 618 12.13 6.11 -5.82
C GLN A 618 12.74 7.49 -6.14
N GLY A 619 12.59 8.45 -5.22
CA GLY A 619 13.12 9.81 -5.36
C GLY A 619 12.30 10.74 -6.26
N ALA A 620 12.62 12.03 -6.20
CA ALA A 620 11.87 13.10 -6.85
C ALA A 620 12.06 13.11 -8.38
N GLY A 621 13.30 12.90 -8.86
CA GLY A 621 13.63 12.97 -10.28
C GLY A 621 12.87 11.97 -11.15
N SER A 622 12.48 12.38 -12.36
CA SER A 622 11.88 11.50 -13.36
C SER A 622 12.93 10.54 -13.94
N SER A 623 12.53 9.35 -14.38
CA SER A 623 13.39 8.46 -15.20
C SER A 623 13.53 8.96 -16.65
N ASN A 624 12.74 9.96 -17.03
CA ASN A 624 12.87 10.68 -18.29
C ASN A 624 13.06 12.17 -18.00
N GLN A 625 14.27 12.69 -18.20
CA GLN A 625 14.62 14.09 -17.89
C GLN A 625 15.15 14.81 -19.12
N LEU A 626 14.82 16.10 -19.19
CA LEU A 626 15.42 17.05 -20.12
C LEU A 626 16.17 18.07 -19.26
N VAL A 627 17.47 18.18 -19.47
CA VAL A 627 18.36 19.04 -18.68
C VAL A 627 19.28 19.86 -19.57
N LEU A 628 19.73 21.00 -19.07
CA LEU A 628 20.73 21.81 -19.74
C LEU A 628 22.12 21.19 -19.58
N TRP A 629 22.94 21.32 -20.63
CA TRP A 629 24.35 20.93 -20.57
C TRP A 629 25.01 21.69 -19.43
N THR A 630 25.75 20.97 -18.58
CA THR A 630 26.37 21.46 -17.33
C THR A 630 25.46 21.68 -16.11
N GLU A 631 24.16 21.39 -16.20
CA GLU A 631 23.27 21.36 -15.03
C GLU A 631 23.07 19.93 -14.49
N ALA A 632 22.97 19.79 -13.18
CA ALA A 632 22.73 18.47 -12.58
C ALA A 632 21.33 17.96 -12.90
N ILE A 633 21.20 16.64 -13.12
CA ILE A 633 19.88 16.00 -13.17
C ILE A 633 19.23 16.05 -11.78
N GLU A 634 17.90 16.03 -11.75
CA GLU A 634 17.20 15.78 -10.50
C GLU A 634 17.43 14.32 -10.11
N ALA A 635 18.03 14.08 -8.95
CA ALA A 635 18.40 12.73 -8.53
C ALA A 635 17.17 11.83 -8.35
N PHE A 636 17.31 10.57 -8.72
CA PHE A 636 16.29 9.53 -8.53
C PHE A 636 16.95 8.18 -8.28
N SER A 637 16.17 7.18 -7.88
CA SER A 637 16.70 5.85 -7.62
C SER A 637 15.73 4.73 -7.99
N TYR A 638 16.25 3.50 -8.00
CA TYR A 638 15.44 2.29 -7.98
C TYR A 638 15.82 1.42 -6.78
N ALA A 639 14.84 1.03 -5.97
CA ALA A 639 15.01 -0.05 -5.00
C ALA A 639 14.90 -1.40 -5.73
N TYR A 640 15.81 -2.33 -5.45
CA TYR A 640 15.75 -3.70 -5.96
C TYR A 640 15.67 -4.71 -4.82
N LYS A 641 14.81 -5.73 -4.98
CA LYS A 641 14.60 -6.84 -4.04
C LYS A 641 14.64 -8.18 -4.79
N GLY A 642 14.75 -9.29 -4.05
CA GLY A 642 14.70 -10.65 -4.61
C GLY A 642 15.83 -10.99 -5.59
N CYS A 643 16.99 -10.32 -5.47
CA CYS A 643 18.12 -10.51 -6.37
C CYS A 643 19.45 -10.12 -5.71
N SER A 644 20.56 -10.57 -6.27
CA SER A 644 21.92 -10.30 -5.76
C SER A 644 22.43 -8.89 -6.12
N GLY A 645 21.79 -8.20 -7.05
CA GLY A 645 22.20 -6.87 -7.47
C GLY A 645 21.44 -6.36 -8.69
N ALA A 646 21.81 -5.15 -9.12
CA ALA A 646 21.31 -4.53 -10.33
C ALA A 646 22.46 -3.91 -11.13
N LYS A 647 22.25 -3.75 -12.44
CA LYS A 647 23.18 -3.15 -13.39
C LYS A 647 22.47 -2.01 -14.11
N VAL A 648 23.21 -0.93 -14.39
CA VAL A 648 22.74 0.20 -15.20
C VAL A 648 23.57 0.34 -16.46
N GLU A 649 22.93 0.58 -17.60
CA GLU A 649 23.56 0.79 -18.90
C GLU A 649 22.94 1.99 -19.61
N GLY A 650 23.74 2.75 -20.38
CA GLY A 650 23.23 3.80 -21.28
C GLY A 650 23.07 5.21 -20.67
N LEU A 651 23.64 5.47 -19.48
CA LEU A 651 23.71 6.83 -18.92
C LEU A 651 24.73 7.69 -19.68
N PRO A 652 24.50 9.02 -19.82
CA PRO A 652 25.49 9.94 -20.41
C PRO A 652 26.71 10.12 -19.51
N GLU A 653 27.84 10.53 -20.10
CA GLU A 653 29.03 10.94 -19.37
C GLU A 653 28.70 12.03 -18.35
N GLY A 654 29.27 11.90 -17.14
CA GLY A 654 29.01 12.81 -16.01
C GLY A 654 27.79 12.44 -15.15
N ILE A 655 26.93 11.53 -15.61
CA ILE A 655 25.87 10.91 -14.79
C ILE A 655 26.35 9.56 -14.27
N THR A 656 26.13 9.30 -12.98
CA THR A 656 26.59 8.09 -12.31
C THR A 656 25.42 7.33 -11.70
N ALA A 657 25.52 6.00 -11.70
CA ALA A 657 24.66 5.11 -10.92
C ALA A 657 25.46 4.50 -9.77
N LYS A 658 25.10 4.81 -8.54
CA LYS A 658 25.66 4.19 -7.34
C LYS A 658 24.74 3.05 -6.89
N ILE A 659 25.26 1.83 -6.89
CA ILE A 659 24.54 0.63 -6.46
C ILE A 659 25.04 0.23 -5.08
N ALA A 660 24.19 0.35 -4.07
CA ALA A 660 24.49 -0.02 -2.68
C ALA A 660 23.18 -0.25 -1.92
N ASP A 661 23.21 -1.14 -0.92
CA ASP A 661 22.13 -1.30 0.07
C ASP A 661 20.74 -1.48 -0.57
N GLY A 662 20.64 -2.36 -1.58
CA GLY A 662 19.38 -2.65 -2.27
C GLY A 662 18.86 -1.51 -3.16
N THR A 663 19.69 -0.50 -3.45
CA THR A 663 19.29 0.68 -4.21
C THR A 663 20.25 0.99 -5.35
N VAL A 664 19.72 1.45 -6.49
CA VAL A 664 20.43 2.06 -7.62
C VAL A 664 20.14 3.56 -7.62
N ALA A 665 21.04 4.39 -7.11
CA ALA A 665 20.89 5.85 -7.09
C ALA A 665 21.54 6.50 -8.31
N ILE A 666 20.77 7.25 -9.10
CA ILE A 666 21.21 7.91 -10.34
C ILE A 666 21.25 9.41 -10.12
N SER A 667 22.43 10.01 -10.30
CA SER A 667 22.69 11.44 -10.09
C SER A 667 23.94 11.90 -10.83
N GLY A 668 24.09 13.20 -11.04
CA GLY A 668 25.29 13.81 -11.61
C GLY A 668 24.97 14.99 -12.51
N THR A 669 25.99 15.48 -13.18
CA THR A 669 25.92 16.58 -14.16
C THR A 669 26.48 16.07 -15.48
N PRO A 670 25.72 16.10 -16.57
CA PRO A 670 26.17 15.55 -17.83
C PRO A 670 27.26 16.42 -18.46
N THR A 671 28.27 15.78 -19.05
CA THR A 671 29.40 16.44 -19.74
C THR A 671 29.27 16.40 -21.26
N GLU A 672 28.25 15.74 -21.79
CA GLU A 672 27.95 15.63 -23.21
C GLU A 672 26.49 15.97 -23.51
N THR A 673 26.21 16.33 -24.77
CA THR A 673 24.86 16.69 -25.26
C THR A 673 24.27 15.56 -26.10
N GLY A 674 22.95 15.38 -26.05
CA GLY A 674 22.26 14.33 -26.82
C GLY A 674 21.11 13.70 -26.04
N THR A 675 20.50 12.65 -26.60
CA THR A 675 19.46 11.85 -25.94
C THR A 675 20.01 10.47 -25.63
N PHE A 676 20.06 10.12 -24.34
CA PHE A 676 20.70 8.93 -23.81
C PHE A 676 19.65 8.00 -23.18
N PRO A 677 19.18 6.96 -23.89
CA PRO A 677 18.32 5.94 -23.29
C PRO A 677 19.14 5.05 -22.36
N PHE A 678 18.63 4.80 -21.16
CA PHE A 678 19.28 3.93 -20.18
C PHE A 678 18.36 2.79 -19.71
N THR A 679 18.96 1.71 -19.23
CA THR A 679 18.28 0.53 -18.67
C THR A 679 18.85 0.18 -17.31
N VAL A 680 17.98 -0.23 -16.38
CA VAL A 680 18.33 -0.84 -15.09
C VAL A 680 17.81 -2.28 -15.08
N THR A 681 18.68 -3.25 -14.79
CA THR A 681 18.37 -4.68 -14.83
C THR A 681 18.89 -5.39 -13.58
N THR A 682 18.05 -6.16 -12.91
CA THR A 682 18.47 -6.99 -11.76
C THR A 682 19.17 -8.27 -12.21
N TYR A 683 19.98 -8.88 -11.33
CA TYR A 683 20.60 -10.19 -11.57
C TYR A 683 20.76 -11.01 -10.28
N GLY A 684 20.91 -12.32 -10.42
CA GLY A 684 21.21 -13.22 -9.31
C GLY A 684 20.04 -13.40 -8.33
N GLY A 685 18.80 -13.38 -8.83
CA GLY A 685 17.62 -13.81 -8.10
C GLY A 685 16.92 -14.97 -8.82
N GLU A 686 15.97 -15.59 -8.14
CA GLU A 686 15.18 -16.69 -8.72
C GLU A 686 14.04 -16.14 -9.59
N GLY A 687 13.98 -16.55 -10.86
CA GLY A 687 13.00 -16.06 -11.84
C GLY A 687 13.60 -15.09 -12.87
N ASP A 688 12.73 -14.42 -13.62
CA ASP A 688 13.14 -13.46 -14.64
C ASP A 688 13.66 -12.16 -14.01
N ALA A 689 14.66 -11.55 -14.65
CA ALA A 689 15.20 -10.27 -14.21
C ALA A 689 14.15 -9.15 -14.35
N ALA A 690 14.01 -8.32 -13.31
CA ALA A 690 13.30 -7.06 -13.42
C ALA A 690 14.09 -6.08 -14.29
N VAL A 691 13.37 -5.37 -15.17
CA VAL A 691 13.95 -4.38 -16.08
C VAL A 691 13.15 -3.08 -16.02
N LYS A 692 13.84 -1.95 -15.90
CA LYS A 692 13.28 -0.60 -16.03
C LYS A 692 14.10 0.19 -17.05
N THR A 693 13.44 1.05 -17.82
CA THR A 693 14.09 1.90 -18.83
C THR A 693 13.72 3.37 -18.62
N GLY A 694 14.60 4.26 -19.08
CA GLY A 694 14.42 5.71 -19.03
C GLY A 694 15.28 6.43 -20.07
N SER A 695 15.30 7.76 -20.03
CA SER A 695 16.10 8.57 -20.94
C SER A 695 16.53 9.91 -20.33
N ILE A 696 17.77 10.31 -20.55
CA ILE A 696 18.27 11.64 -20.20
C ILE A 696 18.55 12.39 -21.50
N THR A 697 17.88 13.51 -21.72
CA THR A 697 18.15 14.41 -22.86
C THR A 697 18.87 15.64 -22.36
N VAL A 698 20.06 15.89 -22.89
CA VAL A 698 20.95 16.98 -22.51
C VAL A 698 21.07 17.96 -23.66
N ILE A 699 20.63 19.20 -23.44
CA ILE A 699 20.55 20.24 -24.47
C ILE A 699 21.59 21.33 -24.18
N PRO A 700 22.44 21.76 -25.15
CA PRO A 700 23.36 22.86 -24.94
C PRO A 700 22.61 24.19 -24.76
N LYS A 701 23.21 25.16 -24.07
CA LYS A 701 22.70 26.53 -24.05
C LYS A 701 23.01 27.21 -25.39
N ALA A 702 22.01 27.84 -26.01
CA ALA A 702 22.22 28.58 -27.25
C ALA A 702 23.11 29.81 -26.99
N MET A 703 24.11 30.02 -27.85
CA MET A 703 24.96 31.20 -27.79
C MET A 703 24.18 32.43 -28.28
N THR A 704 24.20 33.51 -27.52
CA THR A 704 23.58 34.77 -27.94
C THR A 704 24.57 35.66 -28.69
N SER A 705 24.04 36.51 -29.58
CA SER A 705 24.78 37.51 -30.35
C SER A 705 24.26 38.92 -30.03
N THR A 706 24.86 39.95 -30.61
CA THR A 706 24.35 41.33 -30.56
C THR A 706 23.49 41.61 -31.78
N THR A 707 22.45 42.43 -31.64
CA THR A 707 21.55 42.82 -32.73
C THR A 707 22.32 43.49 -33.88
N GLY A 708 22.17 42.94 -35.10
CA GLY A 708 22.63 43.55 -36.34
C GLY A 708 21.62 44.54 -36.93
N GLU A 709 21.92 45.13 -38.08
CA GLU A 709 20.91 45.89 -38.85
C GLU A 709 19.82 44.94 -39.34
N ILE A 710 18.55 45.19 -39.02
CA ILE A 710 17.42 44.34 -39.46
C ILE A 710 17.14 44.65 -40.93
N LEU A 711 17.26 43.62 -41.78
CA LEU A 711 17.12 43.71 -43.23
C LEU A 711 15.90 42.96 -43.76
N SER A 712 15.35 42.03 -42.98
CA SER A 712 14.06 41.38 -43.27
C SER A 712 13.42 40.81 -42.01
N TRP A 713 12.12 40.54 -42.05
CA TRP A 713 11.35 40.08 -40.90
C TRP A 713 10.19 39.15 -41.31
N VAL A 714 9.71 38.38 -40.35
CA VAL A 714 8.62 37.41 -40.49
C VAL A 714 7.70 37.50 -39.29
N ASN A 715 6.40 37.66 -39.55
CA ASN A 715 5.37 37.59 -38.52
C ASN A 715 5.32 36.18 -37.91
N ALA A 716 5.68 36.07 -36.63
CA ALA A 716 5.76 34.81 -35.91
C ALA A 716 4.42 34.38 -35.31
N ALA A 717 3.37 35.20 -35.39
CA ALA A 717 2.06 34.89 -34.82
C ALA A 717 1.37 33.66 -35.46
N TYR A 718 1.81 33.27 -36.66
CA TYR A 718 1.27 32.15 -37.42
C TYR A 718 2.32 31.07 -37.71
N PRO A 719 2.58 30.15 -36.76
CA PRO A 719 3.37 28.97 -37.07
C PRO A 719 2.67 28.07 -38.10
N THR A 720 3.48 27.32 -38.84
CA THR A 720 3.04 26.25 -39.74
C THR A 720 2.49 25.05 -38.98
N ASP A 721 3.01 24.75 -37.79
CA ASP A 721 2.47 23.78 -36.84
C ASP A 721 2.83 24.23 -35.40
N GLY A 722 2.04 23.84 -34.42
CA GLY A 722 2.32 24.24 -33.04
C GLY A 722 1.28 23.77 -32.05
N TYR A 723 1.63 23.87 -30.77
CA TYR A 723 0.70 23.69 -29.66
C TYR A 723 0.68 24.96 -28.79
N GLY A 724 -0.34 25.76 -29.07
CA GLY A 724 -0.47 27.15 -28.69
C GLY A 724 -1.52 27.81 -29.59
N GLY A 725 -1.69 29.12 -29.49
CA GLY A 725 -2.69 29.87 -30.24
C GLY A 725 -2.19 31.24 -30.67
N TYR A 726 -2.70 31.70 -31.81
CA TYR A 726 -2.65 33.10 -32.18
C TYR A 726 -3.51 33.92 -31.22
N GLU A 727 -2.99 35.05 -30.75
CA GLU A 727 -3.71 35.98 -29.90
C GLU A 727 -3.35 37.45 -30.17
N GLU A 728 -4.24 38.34 -29.73
CA GLU A 728 -4.06 39.80 -29.81
C GLU A 728 -4.28 40.49 -28.46
N SER A 729 -4.55 39.71 -27.39
CA SER A 729 -5.08 40.23 -26.13
C SER A 729 -4.06 41.06 -25.34
N ASN A 730 -2.77 40.76 -25.48
CA ASN A 730 -1.67 41.55 -24.94
C ASN A 730 -1.10 42.48 -26.02
N ALA A 731 -1.44 43.77 -25.97
CA ALA A 731 -0.96 44.78 -26.92
C ALA A 731 0.57 44.97 -26.87
N GLY A 732 1.18 45.48 -27.95
CA GLY A 732 2.63 45.72 -28.04
C GLY A 732 3.35 44.88 -29.11
N TRP A 733 2.60 44.01 -29.79
CA TRP A 733 3.01 43.33 -31.02
C TRP A 733 3.12 44.29 -32.21
N ILE A 734 3.93 43.94 -33.22
CA ILE A 734 4.22 44.84 -34.37
C ILE A 734 3.24 44.67 -35.54
N ASP A 735 2.86 43.44 -35.90
CA ASP A 735 2.08 43.20 -37.13
C ASP A 735 0.59 42.92 -36.91
N SER A 736 0.23 41.69 -36.54
CA SER A 736 -1.17 41.27 -36.45
C SER A 736 -1.53 40.59 -35.14
N GLY A 737 -0.55 40.28 -34.28
CA GLY A 737 -0.75 39.55 -33.04
C GLY A 737 0.54 38.84 -32.64
N TYR A 738 0.43 37.86 -31.75
CA TYR A 738 1.54 37.03 -31.31
C TYR A 738 1.12 35.56 -31.20
N TYR A 739 2.11 34.68 -31.17
CA TYR A 739 1.92 33.28 -30.87
C TYR A 739 2.09 33.05 -29.37
N ASN A 740 1.04 32.52 -28.73
CA ASN A 740 0.99 32.13 -27.33
C ASN A 740 1.15 30.60 -27.21
N PHE A 741 2.24 30.12 -26.62
CA PHE A 741 2.43 28.70 -26.36
C PHE A 741 1.50 28.23 -25.24
N VAL A 742 1.13 26.95 -25.21
CA VAL A 742 0.46 26.41 -24.01
C VAL A 742 1.41 26.44 -22.80
N ASN A 743 0.85 26.67 -21.60
CA ASN A 743 1.61 26.75 -20.34
C ASN A 743 1.97 25.35 -19.80
N ASP A 744 2.74 24.58 -20.56
CA ASP A 744 3.33 23.30 -20.13
C ASP A 744 4.55 22.91 -21.00
N LEU A 745 5.18 21.77 -20.70
CA LEU A 745 6.34 21.22 -21.42
C LEU A 745 6.02 20.73 -22.85
N THR A 746 4.75 20.70 -23.24
CA THR A 746 4.33 20.24 -24.57
C THR A 746 4.10 21.37 -25.56
N GLY A 747 4.15 22.63 -25.11
CA GLY A 747 4.06 23.80 -25.96
C GLY A 747 5.19 23.87 -26.98
N PHE A 748 4.85 24.10 -28.24
CA PHE A 748 5.82 24.28 -29.32
C PHE A 748 5.27 25.11 -30.47
N GLY A 749 6.14 25.60 -31.33
CA GLY A 749 5.79 26.27 -32.59
C GLY A 749 6.85 25.99 -33.66
N GLU A 750 6.41 25.79 -34.89
CA GLU A 750 7.26 25.54 -36.06
C GLU A 750 6.92 26.52 -37.20
N TRP A 751 7.92 27.18 -37.77
CA TRP A 751 7.75 28.13 -38.86
C TRP A 751 8.59 27.73 -40.06
N LYS A 752 8.02 27.95 -41.25
CA LYS A 752 8.71 27.79 -42.53
C LYS A 752 8.99 29.16 -43.12
N LEU A 753 10.23 29.36 -43.54
CA LEU A 753 10.73 30.59 -44.12
C LEU A 753 11.27 30.33 -45.52
N LEU A 754 11.19 31.34 -46.39
CA LEU A 754 11.92 31.36 -47.65
C LEU A 754 13.06 32.38 -47.55
N SER A 755 14.28 31.98 -47.93
CA SER A 755 15.39 32.90 -48.20
C SER A 755 15.68 32.95 -49.70
N GLU A 756 15.58 34.13 -50.30
CA GLU A 756 15.73 34.32 -51.75
C GLU A 756 17.21 34.43 -52.21
N LYS A 757 18.15 34.64 -51.28
CA LYS A 757 19.57 34.86 -51.54
C LYS A 757 20.46 33.72 -51.00
N THR A 758 21.70 33.64 -51.50
CA THR A 758 22.66 32.58 -51.15
C THR A 758 23.06 32.62 -49.67
N ALA A 759 23.09 31.42 -49.08
CA ALA A 759 23.30 31.03 -47.68
C ALA A 759 24.54 31.62 -46.99
N GLY A 760 24.37 32.08 -45.74
CA GLY A 760 25.44 32.57 -44.89
C GLY A 760 25.00 32.68 -43.42
N ASN A 761 25.95 32.96 -42.53
CA ASN A 761 25.65 33.26 -41.13
C ASN A 761 24.73 34.48 -41.06
N ALA A 762 23.65 34.37 -40.30
CA ALA A 762 22.72 35.44 -40.00
C ALA A 762 22.38 35.43 -38.51
N ASN A 763 21.95 36.58 -37.99
CA ASN A 763 21.40 36.69 -36.65
C ASN A 763 19.87 36.62 -36.74
N LEU A 764 19.29 35.58 -36.16
CA LEU A 764 17.86 35.47 -35.89
C LEU A 764 17.56 36.24 -34.61
N THR A 765 16.84 37.35 -34.72
CA THR A 765 16.29 38.07 -33.59
C THR A 765 14.86 37.59 -33.35
N ILE A 766 14.60 37.05 -32.17
CA ILE A 766 13.28 36.59 -31.74
C ILE A 766 12.71 37.64 -30.81
N ARG A 767 11.64 38.31 -31.24
CA ARG A 767 10.94 39.31 -30.43
C ARG A 767 9.87 38.62 -29.59
N PHE A 768 9.86 38.92 -28.29
CA PHE A 768 9.03 38.20 -27.34
C PHE A 768 8.55 39.07 -26.18
N ALA A 769 7.44 38.66 -25.54
CA ALA A 769 7.01 39.17 -24.25
C ALA A 769 6.88 38.03 -23.24
N ASN A 770 7.41 38.23 -22.02
CA ASN A 770 7.27 37.31 -20.90
C ASN A 770 6.83 38.09 -19.66
N GLY A 771 5.51 38.18 -19.46
CA GLY A 771 4.93 38.83 -18.29
C GLY A 771 4.98 38.00 -17.00
N GLY A 772 5.50 36.77 -17.06
CA GLY A 772 5.78 35.96 -15.87
C GLY A 772 6.98 36.49 -15.08
N SER A 773 7.22 35.94 -13.88
CA SER A 773 8.34 36.33 -13.02
C SER A 773 9.62 35.50 -13.22
N ALA A 774 9.55 34.40 -13.99
CA ALA A 774 10.65 33.49 -14.26
C ALA A 774 11.01 33.44 -15.75
N ASP A 775 12.21 32.97 -16.08
CA ASP A 775 12.64 32.73 -17.46
C ASP A 775 11.79 31.62 -18.11
N ARG A 776 11.36 31.83 -19.36
CA ARG A 776 10.58 30.87 -20.15
C ARG A 776 11.43 30.26 -21.26
N MET A 777 12.44 29.47 -20.86
CA MET A 777 13.40 28.88 -21.79
C MET A 777 12.74 27.97 -22.84
N MET A 778 13.21 28.06 -24.08
CA MET A 778 12.76 27.21 -25.19
C MET A 778 13.96 26.56 -25.87
N ASN A 779 13.83 25.31 -26.30
CA ASN A 779 14.81 24.67 -27.17
C ASN A 779 14.58 25.12 -28.62
N LEU A 780 15.57 25.78 -29.21
CA LEU A 780 15.55 26.23 -30.60
C LEU A 780 16.17 25.17 -31.52
N VAL A 781 15.42 24.81 -32.56
CA VAL A 781 15.89 23.98 -33.68
C VAL A 781 15.80 24.82 -34.95
N PHE A 782 16.87 24.84 -35.75
CA PHE A 782 16.94 25.56 -37.01
C PHE A 782 17.42 24.61 -38.11
N ASN A 783 16.65 24.45 -39.19
CA ASN A 783 16.95 23.50 -40.28
C ASN A 783 17.31 22.10 -39.76
N ASP A 784 16.44 21.53 -38.90
CA ASP A 784 16.59 20.22 -38.24
C ASP A 784 17.81 20.09 -37.29
N SER A 785 18.60 21.16 -37.12
CA SER A 785 19.74 21.20 -36.20
C SER A 785 19.35 21.88 -34.89
N THR A 786 19.54 21.19 -33.76
CA THR A 786 19.34 21.80 -32.44
C THR A 786 20.40 22.87 -32.19
N ILE A 787 19.96 24.12 -32.07
CA ILE A 787 20.82 25.26 -31.73
C ILE A 787 21.04 25.31 -30.21
N GLY A 788 20.02 24.95 -29.43
CA GLY A 788 20.10 24.83 -27.98
C GLY A 788 19.01 25.61 -27.25
N ALA A 789 19.12 25.65 -25.92
CA ALA A 789 18.19 26.37 -25.06
C ALA A 789 18.39 27.88 -25.14
N VAL A 790 17.34 28.57 -25.56
CA VAL A 790 17.25 30.03 -25.66
C VAL A 790 16.51 30.55 -24.43
N SER A 791 17.09 31.56 -23.78
CA SER A 791 16.53 32.23 -22.60
C SER A 791 15.60 33.36 -23.03
N PHE A 792 14.44 33.43 -22.39
CA PHE A 792 13.40 34.44 -22.57
C PHE A 792 13.03 35.00 -21.19
N PRO A 793 13.88 35.86 -20.61
CA PRO A 793 13.71 36.39 -19.26
C PRO A 793 12.42 37.21 -19.12
N SER A 794 11.98 37.46 -17.89
CA SER A 794 10.81 38.31 -17.64
C SER A 794 10.99 39.70 -18.27
N THR A 795 10.01 40.13 -19.06
CA THR A 795 9.88 41.51 -19.55
C THR A 795 9.06 42.38 -18.60
N GLY A 796 8.63 41.84 -17.46
CA GLY A 796 7.85 42.50 -16.42
C GLY A 796 6.35 42.65 -16.72
N ASN A 797 5.94 42.64 -17.99
CA ASN A 797 4.53 42.70 -18.41
C ASN A 797 4.35 42.02 -19.77
N TRP A 798 3.23 41.32 -19.99
CA TRP A 798 2.85 40.71 -21.26
C TRP A 798 2.68 41.70 -22.42
N THR A 799 2.55 43.00 -22.12
CA THR A 799 2.51 44.07 -23.13
C THR A 799 3.85 44.74 -23.41
N THR A 800 4.93 44.29 -22.74
CA THR A 800 6.29 44.79 -22.92
C THR A 800 7.11 43.71 -23.61
N TYR A 801 7.65 44.05 -24.79
CA TYR A 801 8.43 43.14 -25.60
C TYR A 801 9.91 43.47 -25.53
N ASP A 802 10.72 42.43 -25.58
CA ASP A 802 12.18 42.45 -25.68
C ASP A 802 12.60 41.47 -26.79
N SER A 803 13.89 41.36 -27.06
CA SER A 803 14.41 40.50 -28.11
C SER A 803 15.62 39.68 -27.67
N VAL A 804 15.73 38.46 -28.18
CA VAL A 804 16.92 37.62 -28.05
C VAL A 804 17.50 37.34 -29.43
N VAL A 805 18.82 37.43 -29.56
CA VAL A 805 19.52 37.31 -30.85
C VAL A 805 20.35 36.04 -30.86
N ILE A 806 20.09 35.16 -31.81
CA ILE A 806 20.74 33.85 -31.96
C ILE A 806 21.39 33.73 -33.35
N PRO A 807 22.69 33.41 -33.44
CA PRO A 807 23.32 33.15 -34.73
C PRO A 807 22.77 31.85 -35.33
N VAL A 808 22.36 31.91 -36.60
CA VAL A 808 21.85 30.80 -37.39
C VAL A 808 22.53 30.78 -38.76
N VAL A 809 22.43 29.65 -39.47
CA VAL A 809 22.95 29.50 -40.83
C VAL A 809 21.76 29.36 -41.77
N LEU A 810 21.44 30.42 -42.51
CA LEU A 810 20.36 30.39 -43.50
C LEU A 810 20.80 29.57 -44.72
N GLN A 811 19.92 28.71 -45.23
CA GLN A 811 20.07 28.10 -46.55
C GLN A 811 19.25 28.85 -47.60
N LYS A 812 19.68 28.85 -48.86
CA LYS A 812 18.87 29.42 -49.95
C LYS A 812 17.63 28.53 -50.15
N GLY A 813 16.44 29.11 -50.20
CA GLY A 813 15.18 28.37 -50.24
C GLY A 813 14.55 28.16 -48.87
N LEU A 814 13.97 26.98 -48.63
CA LEU A 814 13.21 26.67 -47.43
C LEU A 814 14.11 26.62 -46.19
N ASN A 815 13.75 27.35 -45.14
CA ASN A 815 14.32 27.20 -43.80
C ASN A 815 13.22 26.87 -42.79
N THR A 816 13.58 26.20 -41.70
CA THR A 816 12.66 25.90 -40.60
C THR A 816 13.18 26.45 -39.28
N ILE A 817 12.28 27.03 -38.49
CA ILE A 817 12.48 27.37 -37.08
C ILE A 817 11.52 26.51 -36.28
N ALA A 818 11.98 25.89 -35.19
CA ALA A 818 11.10 25.30 -34.19
C ALA A 818 11.54 25.71 -32.78
N LEU A 819 10.56 26.05 -31.95
CA LEU A 819 10.74 26.35 -30.53
C LEU A 819 9.92 25.36 -29.71
N TYR A 820 10.56 24.63 -28.80
CA TYR A 820 9.91 23.69 -27.89
C TYR A 820 10.06 24.14 -26.43
N SER A 821 8.97 24.13 -25.67
CA SER A 821 8.96 24.52 -24.27
C SER A 821 9.87 23.64 -23.42
N MET A 822 10.68 24.27 -22.56
CA MET A 822 11.51 23.58 -21.57
C MET A 822 11.01 23.81 -20.14
N MET A 823 9.93 24.58 -19.97
CA MET A 823 9.41 25.00 -18.67
C MET A 823 7.96 24.54 -18.48
N SER A 824 7.58 24.22 -17.24
CA SER A 824 6.20 23.87 -16.88
C SER A 824 5.22 25.03 -17.09
N ASP A 825 5.72 26.27 -17.16
CA ASP A 825 4.91 27.45 -17.41
C ASP A 825 4.78 27.78 -18.91
N GLY A 826 5.34 26.95 -19.81
CA GLY A 826 5.30 27.19 -21.26
C GLY A 826 6.31 28.22 -21.76
N GLY A 827 6.13 28.64 -23.03
CA GLY A 827 6.95 29.64 -23.71
C GLY A 827 6.48 31.08 -23.55
N PRO A 828 7.28 32.09 -23.99
CA PRO A 828 6.87 33.49 -24.03
C PRO A 828 5.89 33.75 -25.19
N ASN A 829 5.25 34.92 -25.22
CA ASN A 829 4.56 35.38 -26.44
C ASN A 829 5.61 35.75 -27.49
N VAL A 830 5.52 35.23 -28.71
CA VAL A 830 6.46 35.55 -29.81
C VAL A 830 5.70 36.17 -30.97
N ASP A 831 6.09 37.36 -31.41
CA ASP A 831 5.38 38.09 -32.48
C ASP A 831 6.18 38.26 -33.77
N GLU A 832 7.51 38.26 -33.69
CA GLU A 832 8.35 38.51 -34.87
C GLU A 832 9.67 37.73 -34.85
N PHE A 833 10.09 37.29 -36.03
CA PHE A 833 11.46 36.86 -36.32
C PHE A 833 12.11 37.85 -37.28
N GLU A 834 13.18 38.51 -36.85
CA GLU A 834 13.92 39.47 -37.64
C GLU A 834 15.30 38.91 -38.01
N PHE A 835 15.81 39.30 -39.17
CA PHE A 835 17.09 38.84 -39.69
C PHE A 835 17.94 40.02 -40.16
N ASP A 836 19.25 39.94 -39.90
CA ASP A 836 20.26 40.81 -40.52
C ASP A 836 20.66 40.38 -41.93
N ALA A 837 19.80 39.61 -42.59
CA ALA A 837 19.90 39.18 -43.96
C ALA A 837 18.71 39.71 -44.76
N GLU A 838 18.93 40.19 -45.99
CA GLU A 838 17.84 40.61 -46.88
C GLU A 838 17.09 39.41 -47.48
N GLY A 839 15.78 39.57 -47.70
CA GLY A 839 14.99 38.62 -48.51
C GLY A 839 14.59 37.34 -47.79
N VAL A 840 14.59 37.32 -46.45
CA VAL A 840 13.91 36.29 -45.66
C VAL A 840 12.44 36.71 -45.49
N ARG A 841 11.51 35.82 -45.84
CA ARG A 841 10.08 36.05 -45.67
C ARG A 841 9.36 34.76 -45.31
N GLN A 842 8.10 34.88 -44.88
CA GLN A 842 7.27 33.71 -44.58
C GLN A 842 7.10 32.83 -45.82
N TRP A 843 7.23 31.51 -45.64
CA TRP A 843 6.99 30.55 -46.71
C TRP A 843 5.49 30.43 -47.00
N THR A 844 5.13 30.49 -48.28
CA THR A 844 3.77 30.22 -48.77
C THR A 844 3.73 28.98 -49.65
N ILE A 845 2.56 28.38 -49.84
CA ILE A 845 2.43 27.18 -50.69
C ILE A 845 2.83 27.46 -52.16
N GLU A 846 2.69 28.70 -52.62
CA GLU A 846 3.06 29.15 -53.97
C GLU A 846 4.59 29.14 -54.19
N ASP A 847 5.38 29.30 -53.12
CA ASP A 847 6.84 29.29 -53.15
C ASP A 847 7.44 27.90 -53.49
N THR A 848 6.63 26.84 -53.38
CA THR A 848 6.99 25.50 -53.85
C THR A 848 7.35 25.51 -55.35
N SER A 849 6.70 26.36 -56.13
CA SER A 849 6.98 26.52 -57.57
C SER A 849 8.24 27.36 -57.83
N TRP A 850 8.52 28.36 -56.98
CA TRP A 850 9.73 29.19 -57.02
C TRP A 850 10.98 28.36 -56.72
N VAL A 851 10.96 27.53 -55.66
CA VAL A 851 12.07 26.63 -55.30
C VAL A 851 12.38 25.66 -56.45
N ASN A 852 11.36 25.05 -57.04
CA ASN A 852 11.50 24.11 -58.15
C ASN A 852 12.05 24.75 -59.46
N GLN A 853 11.97 26.07 -59.62
CA GLN A 853 12.51 26.79 -60.79
C GLN A 853 13.88 27.42 -60.53
N ASN A 854 14.13 27.94 -59.32
CA ASN A 854 15.30 28.79 -59.02
C ASN A 854 16.43 28.09 -58.24
N LEU A 855 16.23 26.83 -57.85
CA LEU A 855 17.24 25.97 -57.20
C LEU A 855 17.64 24.74 -58.04
N LYS A 856 17.11 24.59 -59.27
CA LYS A 856 17.58 23.57 -60.23
C LYS A 856 18.92 23.97 -60.83
N GLY A 857 20.03 23.65 -60.15
CA GLY A 857 21.36 23.95 -60.69
C GLY A 857 22.57 23.47 -59.90
N GLU A 858 22.44 22.65 -58.86
CA GLU A 858 23.60 22.03 -58.19
C GLU A 858 23.43 20.50 -58.16
N GLU A 859 24.45 19.82 -58.67
CA GLU A 859 24.47 18.43 -59.13
C GLU A 859 24.41 17.40 -57.98
N GLU A 860 23.56 16.39 -58.11
CA GLU A 860 23.90 15.03 -57.65
C GLU A 860 24.44 14.27 -58.87
N SER A 861 25.73 13.92 -58.81
CA SER A 861 26.44 13.11 -59.79
C SER A 861 25.90 11.67 -59.83
N GLU A 862 25.81 11.12 -61.03
CA GLU A 862 25.26 9.79 -61.39
C GLU A 862 26.08 8.57 -60.93
N GLU A 863 26.47 8.46 -59.65
CA GLU A 863 27.15 7.26 -59.11
C GLU A 863 26.39 6.61 -57.96
N GLU A 864 25.08 6.33 -58.10
CA GLU A 864 24.40 5.36 -57.24
C GLU A 864 23.14 4.80 -57.92
N LYS A 865 23.30 4.33 -59.16
CA LYS A 865 22.33 3.44 -59.81
C LYS A 865 23.02 2.16 -60.24
N LYS A 866 23.24 1.26 -59.29
CA LYS A 866 23.32 -0.19 -59.54
C LYS A 866 23.32 -0.94 -58.21
N GLU A 867 22.64 -2.07 -58.23
CA GLU A 867 22.50 -3.06 -57.17
C GLU A 867 21.47 -2.72 -56.09
N ASP A 868 20.21 -3.07 -56.38
CA ASP A 868 19.53 -4.03 -55.53
C ASP A 868 18.31 -4.61 -56.26
N SER A 869 18.57 -5.70 -56.98
CA SER A 869 17.54 -6.67 -57.35
C SER A 869 18.09 -8.07 -57.08
N GLU A 870 17.42 -8.74 -56.15
CA GLU A 870 17.42 -10.20 -55.88
C GLU A 870 18.51 -10.75 -54.94
N GLY A 871 18.07 -11.26 -53.78
CA GLY A 871 18.85 -12.17 -52.95
C GLY A 871 18.43 -12.25 -51.48
N GLU A 872 17.36 -12.97 -51.18
CA GLU A 872 16.89 -13.25 -49.82
C GLU A 872 17.88 -14.07 -48.95
N ALA A 873 17.85 -13.77 -47.64
CA ALA A 873 17.98 -14.65 -46.46
C ALA A 873 19.36 -15.22 -46.05
N LEU A 874 19.85 -14.84 -44.84
CA LEU A 874 19.77 -15.68 -43.63
C LEU A 874 20.39 -15.02 -42.37
N MET A 875 19.54 -14.90 -41.33
CA MET A 875 19.80 -15.03 -39.87
C MET A 875 20.94 -14.24 -39.19
N ILE A 876 20.54 -13.19 -38.45
CA ILE A 876 20.92 -13.09 -37.03
C ILE A 876 19.64 -13.24 -36.20
N GLN A 877 19.58 -14.35 -35.47
CA GLN A 877 18.62 -14.63 -34.42
C GLN A 877 18.87 -13.71 -33.21
N GLY A 878 17.79 -13.27 -32.58
CA GLY A 878 17.80 -12.77 -31.20
C GLY A 878 17.14 -11.40 -31.05
N MET A 879 15.79 -11.38 -30.98
CA MET A 879 14.91 -10.46 -30.23
C MET A 879 13.52 -10.38 -30.89
N SER A 880 12.55 -11.16 -30.38
CA SER A 880 11.11 -10.87 -30.54
C SER A 880 10.69 -9.92 -29.42
N SER A 881 9.79 -8.93 -29.52
CA SER A 881 8.84 -8.52 -30.56
C SER A 881 8.34 -7.10 -30.21
N VAL A 882 8.99 -6.05 -30.73
CA VAL A 882 8.36 -4.72 -30.74
C VAL A 882 7.40 -4.71 -31.94
N GLN A 883 6.09 -4.71 -31.69
CA GLN A 883 5.09 -4.61 -32.76
C GLN A 883 5.26 -3.29 -33.51
N ALA A 884 5.66 -3.33 -34.78
CA ALA A 884 5.73 -2.15 -35.63
C ALA A 884 4.35 -1.47 -35.76
N ALA A 885 4.33 -0.15 -35.94
CA ALA A 885 3.10 0.60 -36.16
C ALA A 885 2.45 0.17 -37.49
N ALA A 886 1.17 -0.22 -37.44
CA ALA A 886 0.38 -0.61 -38.60
C ALA A 886 -0.75 0.39 -38.80
N LEU A 887 -0.96 0.80 -40.05
CA LEU A 887 -2.01 1.74 -40.45
C LEU A 887 -2.60 1.28 -41.78
N SER A 888 -3.93 1.21 -41.84
CA SER A 888 -4.67 0.86 -43.04
C SER A 888 -5.94 1.69 -43.13
N ALA A 889 -6.43 1.93 -44.33
CA ALA A 889 -7.70 2.59 -44.56
C ALA A 889 -8.49 1.83 -45.61
N SER A 890 -9.78 1.63 -45.35
CA SER A 890 -10.71 0.92 -46.23
C SER A 890 -12.06 1.60 -46.22
N ARG A 891 -13.04 1.03 -46.91
CA ARG A 891 -14.45 1.48 -46.82
C ARG A 891 -15.04 1.36 -45.40
N ASN A 892 -14.41 0.58 -44.51
CA ASN A 892 -14.87 0.33 -43.15
C ASN A 892 -14.20 1.23 -42.10
N GLY A 893 -13.42 2.24 -42.51
CA GLY A 893 -12.70 3.12 -41.59
C GLY A 893 -11.17 3.07 -41.70
N ILE A 894 -10.52 3.85 -40.84
CA ILE A 894 -9.07 3.88 -40.64
C ILE A 894 -8.72 2.98 -39.46
N SER A 895 -8.03 1.88 -39.70
CA SER A 895 -7.57 0.94 -38.66
C SER A 895 -6.10 1.17 -38.36
N TYR A 896 -5.76 1.24 -37.07
CA TYR A 896 -4.39 1.46 -36.62
C TYR A 896 -4.01 0.57 -35.44
N ARG A 897 -2.71 0.29 -35.34
CA ARG A 897 -2.03 -0.29 -34.18
C ARG A 897 -0.68 0.38 -34.02
N ILE A 898 -0.32 0.79 -32.81
CA ILE A 898 0.89 1.57 -32.53
C ILE A 898 1.61 1.01 -31.30
N PRO A 899 2.96 1.07 -31.26
CA PRO A 899 3.75 0.54 -30.13
C PRO A 899 3.75 1.44 -28.88
N VAL A 900 3.11 2.62 -28.96
CA VAL A 900 3.09 3.63 -27.88
C VAL A 900 1.69 3.78 -27.29
N ALA A 901 1.58 4.23 -26.03
CA ALA A 901 0.30 4.33 -25.33
C ALA A 901 -0.66 5.35 -25.98
N ARG A 902 -0.13 6.43 -26.56
CA ARG A 902 -0.89 7.48 -27.26
C ARG A 902 -0.10 8.02 -28.46
N ALA A 903 -0.78 8.34 -29.55
CA ALA A 903 -0.22 9.04 -30.72
C ALA A 903 -1.26 9.99 -31.33
N SER A 904 -0.83 10.93 -32.16
CA SER A 904 -1.72 11.77 -32.96
C SER A 904 -1.92 11.15 -34.34
N LEU A 905 -3.16 10.87 -34.71
CA LEU A 905 -3.56 10.47 -36.05
C LEU A 905 -4.15 11.67 -36.77
N ALA A 906 -3.67 11.95 -37.98
CA ALA A 906 -4.18 13.01 -38.84
C ALA A 906 -4.47 12.51 -40.26
N VAL A 907 -5.54 13.01 -40.86
CA VAL A 907 -5.91 12.81 -42.26
C VAL A 907 -5.75 14.13 -42.99
N PHE A 908 -5.01 14.10 -44.09
CA PHE A 908 -4.73 15.23 -44.95
C PHE A 908 -5.45 15.04 -46.28
N ASP A 909 -6.14 16.05 -46.77
CA ASP A 909 -6.70 16.05 -48.12
C ASP A 909 -5.59 16.20 -49.20
N ALA A 910 -5.98 16.16 -50.48
CA ALA A 910 -5.05 16.29 -51.60
C ALA A 910 -4.33 17.65 -51.67
N ASN A 911 -4.82 18.67 -50.95
CA ASN A 911 -4.21 20.00 -50.85
C ASN A 911 -3.32 20.12 -49.59
N GLY A 912 -3.21 19.06 -48.79
CA GLY A 912 -2.41 19.02 -47.57
C GLY A 912 -3.10 19.58 -46.33
N ASN A 913 -4.39 19.93 -46.39
CA ASN A 913 -5.13 20.41 -45.23
C ASN A 913 -5.50 19.27 -44.30
N VAL A 914 -5.36 19.48 -43.00
CA VAL A 914 -5.83 18.50 -41.99
C VAL A 914 -7.35 18.53 -41.96
N VAL A 915 -7.98 17.46 -42.43
CA VAL A 915 -9.44 17.29 -42.45
C VAL A 915 -9.95 16.42 -41.29
N LEU A 916 -9.05 15.71 -40.60
CA LEU A 916 -9.34 14.96 -39.38
C LEU A 916 -8.09 14.87 -38.52
N LYS A 917 -8.20 15.11 -37.20
CA LYS A 917 -7.11 14.94 -36.22
C LYS A 917 -7.67 14.35 -34.92
N GLN A 918 -7.03 13.30 -34.40
CA GLN A 918 -7.46 12.65 -33.16
C GLN A 918 -6.27 12.10 -32.38
N ILE A 919 -6.37 12.09 -31.04
CA ILE A 919 -5.46 11.34 -30.18
C ILE A 919 -5.96 9.91 -30.06
N VAL A 920 -5.09 8.97 -30.42
CA VAL A 920 -5.42 7.55 -30.53
C VAL A 920 -4.59 6.71 -29.56
N GLY A 921 -5.20 5.64 -29.03
CA GLY A 921 -4.54 4.67 -28.14
C GLY A 921 -3.76 3.60 -28.91
N ARG A 922 -3.37 2.51 -28.24
CA ARG A 922 -2.51 1.45 -28.84
C ARG A 922 -3.10 0.78 -30.09
N GLN A 923 -4.42 0.66 -30.19
CA GLN A 923 -5.09 0.13 -31.37
C GLN A 923 -6.54 0.62 -31.43
N GLY A 924 -7.09 0.74 -32.63
CA GLY A 924 -8.47 1.16 -32.82
C GLY A 924 -8.85 1.31 -34.28
N VAL A 925 -10.13 1.68 -34.50
CA VAL A 925 -10.69 1.94 -35.83
C VAL A 925 -11.49 3.23 -35.77
N ILE A 926 -11.23 4.16 -36.69
CA ILE A 926 -11.99 5.41 -36.88
C ILE A 926 -12.95 5.20 -38.04
N VAL A 927 -14.25 5.21 -37.76
CA VAL A 927 -15.29 4.88 -38.75
C VAL A 927 -16.16 6.08 -39.07
N GLN A 928 -16.79 6.71 -38.08
CA GLN A 928 -17.77 7.77 -38.31
C GLN A 928 -17.14 9.03 -38.94
N GLU A 929 -15.98 9.43 -38.43
CA GLU A 929 -15.23 10.59 -38.91
C GLU A 929 -14.60 10.31 -40.28
N TRP A 930 -14.20 9.07 -40.53
CA TRP A 930 -13.75 8.65 -41.85
C TRP A 930 -14.89 8.70 -42.85
N ASP A 931 -16.08 8.19 -42.49
CA ASP A 931 -17.27 8.15 -43.34
C ASP A 931 -17.79 9.55 -43.69
N ALA A 932 -17.63 10.53 -42.79
CA ALA A 932 -18.01 11.92 -43.02
C ALA A 932 -17.15 12.66 -44.07
N LEU A 933 -15.95 12.17 -44.39
CA LEU A 933 -15.09 12.80 -45.40
C LEU A 933 -15.63 12.57 -46.84
N PRO A 934 -15.54 13.57 -47.74
CA PRO A 934 -15.96 13.39 -49.13
C PRO A 934 -15.09 12.38 -49.88
N ALA A 935 -15.56 11.86 -51.02
CA ALA A 935 -14.74 11.02 -51.90
C ALA A 935 -13.52 11.81 -52.39
N GLY A 936 -12.33 11.20 -52.35
CA GLY A 936 -11.08 11.91 -52.61
C GLY A 936 -9.82 11.14 -52.23
N ASN A 937 -8.67 11.72 -52.57
CA ASN A 937 -7.36 11.20 -52.16
C ASN A 937 -6.95 11.81 -50.82
N TYR A 938 -6.49 10.96 -49.92
CA TYR A 938 -6.09 11.34 -48.57
C TYR A 938 -4.73 10.74 -48.21
N ILE A 939 -3.97 11.47 -47.40
CA ILE A 939 -2.81 10.95 -46.70
C ILE A 939 -3.21 10.78 -45.24
N ILE A 940 -2.95 9.63 -44.66
CA ILE A 940 -3.22 9.36 -43.24
C ILE A 940 -1.89 9.13 -42.57
N GLY A 941 -1.63 9.87 -41.51
CA GLY A 941 -0.38 9.82 -40.78
C GLY A 941 -0.60 9.64 -39.29
N ILE A 942 0.24 8.82 -38.66
CA ILE A 942 0.32 8.71 -37.21
C ILE A 942 1.66 9.24 -36.75
N ARG A 943 1.65 10.16 -35.79
CA ARG A 943 2.84 10.74 -35.17
C ARG A 943 2.84 10.52 -33.66
N ALA A 944 4.01 10.23 -33.11
CA ALA A 944 4.27 10.28 -31.68
C ALA A 944 5.56 11.07 -31.45
N ASN A 945 5.52 12.01 -30.50
CA ASN A 945 6.66 12.87 -30.16
C ASN A 945 7.26 13.55 -31.41
N GLY A 946 6.39 14.13 -32.26
CA GLY A 946 6.78 14.85 -33.48
C GLY A 946 7.20 13.97 -34.67
N LYS A 947 7.55 12.70 -34.46
CA LYS A 947 7.99 11.79 -35.54
C LYS A 947 6.85 10.95 -36.11
N PHE A 948 6.84 10.74 -37.42
CA PHE A 948 5.93 9.78 -38.05
C PHE A 948 6.26 8.35 -37.60
N LEU A 949 5.28 7.66 -37.01
CA LEU A 949 5.36 6.23 -36.76
C LEU A 949 5.06 5.44 -38.02
N THR A 950 4.07 5.89 -38.79
CA THR A 950 3.70 5.34 -40.09
C THR A 950 2.78 6.31 -40.84
N LYS A 951 2.73 6.20 -42.18
CA LYS A 951 1.82 6.97 -43.03
C LYS A 951 1.40 6.14 -44.24
N ILE A 952 0.19 6.36 -44.73
CA ILE A 952 -0.33 5.74 -45.95
C ILE A 952 -1.00 6.79 -46.82
N SER A 953 -0.98 6.57 -48.13
CA SER A 953 -1.87 7.28 -49.07
C SER A 953 -3.03 6.36 -49.42
N THR A 954 -4.25 6.89 -49.46
CA THR A 954 -5.45 6.13 -49.78
C THR A 954 -6.41 6.95 -50.61
N THR A 955 -7.28 6.28 -51.36
CA THR A 955 -8.37 6.91 -52.10
C THR A 955 -9.69 6.43 -51.51
N LYS A 956 -10.46 7.36 -50.94
CA LYS A 956 -11.84 7.08 -50.50
C LYS A 956 -12.76 7.20 -51.72
N LYS A 957 -13.36 6.09 -52.12
CA LYS A 957 -14.26 6.00 -53.28
C LYS A 957 -15.66 6.49 -52.96
#